data_AF-A0A674PHS5-F1
#
_entry.id   AF-A0A674PHS5-F1
#
_cell.length_a   1.000
_cell.length_b   1.000
_cell.length_c   1.000
_cell.angle_alpha   90.00
_cell.angle_beta   90.00
_cell.angle_gamma   90.00
#
_symmetry.space_group_name_H-M   'P 1'
#
loop_
_entity.id
_entity.type
_entity.pdbx_description
1 polymer ?
#
loop_
_entity_poly.entity_id
_entity_poly.type
_entity_poly.pdbx_seq_one_letter_code
_entity_poly.pdbx_strand_id
1 'polypeptide(L)'
;FLPPPEKTPKNQEWRRRVKSEYMRLRQLKRLKKAEEVKALFMSNRRKIEQQTNVLNAEWSALRIQSIPLSASNGALVGKRVEDETFLHNIPYMGDDVLEQDEAFLEELIDNYDGVHGDREGGFISDEIFKELVEALSQYSDHEDEEEEEAVRDTSSSKKVPNDKIFTAIASMFPYKGTMEELKEKYKDLLEPPSTVKLLPLCTPNLDGPFAKSVQREQSLHSFHTLFCRRCFKYDCFLHPFHATPNIYKRKNKEIHIETEPCGENCFLLQKGAKEFVDQNMLRSQRSRRHRRQQRPNLSNCPGPSQSAEESKPGDSDHETTSSSEGNSRCQTPTKLRPGEDDVTEQESSVVQWSGAEESLFRVLHGTYFNNFCSIARLIGTKNCKQVYEFAVKEVLIHRVPLVDGGISPQKKKRKHRHDITIDYNNSSNQVYNYQPCDHPDHPCDSSCPCVMTQNFCEKFCLCDHECQNRFPGCRCKTQCNTKQCPCYLAVRECDPDLCMTCGAADHWDSKGVSCKNCSIQRGLKKHLLLAPSDVAGWGTFIKEPVQKNEFISEYCGELISQDEADRRGRIYDKYMSSFLFNLNNDFVVDATRKGNKIRFANHSVNPNCYAKVVMVNGDHRIGIFAKRAILQGEELFFDYRYSQADALKYVGIEREVDVI
;
A
#
# COMPACT_ATOMS: atom_id res chain seq x y z
N PHE A 1 18.20 -28.97 23.97
CA PHE A 1 18.80 -30.06 23.17
C PHE A 1 17.85 -31.25 23.15
N LEU A 2 17.05 -31.37 22.09
CA LEU A 2 16.44 -32.65 21.73
C LEU A 2 17.48 -33.47 20.94
N PRO A 3 17.45 -34.81 20.97
CA PRO A 3 18.33 -35.62 20.12
C PRO A 3 17.99 -35.39 18.65
N PRO A 4 18.97 -35.49 17.72
CA PRO A 4 18.63 -35.59 16.30
C PRO A 4 17.82 -36.88 16.06
N PRO A 5 16.83 -36.89 15.16
CA PRO A 5 16.06 -38.08 14.86
C PRO A 5 16.97 -39.20 14.34
N GLU A 6 16.77 -40.41 14.85
CA GLU A 6 17.60 -41.56 14.48
C GLU A 6 17.59 -41.80 12.98
N LYS A 7 18.78 -41.83 12.37
CA LYS A 7 18.95 -42.10 10.94
C LYS A 7 18.72 -43.59 10.68
N THR A 8 17.47 -43.98 10.49
CA THR A 8 17.12 -45.36 10.09
C THR A 8 17.86 -45.73 8.79
N PRO A 9 18.38 -46.97 8.65
CA PRO A 9 19.20 -47.36 7.49
C PRO A 9 18.50 -47.12 6.14
N LYS A 10 17.19 -47.42 6.07
CA LYS A 10 16.35 -47.22 4.88
C LYS A 10 16.31 -45.74 4.41
N ASN A 11 16.45 -44.76 5.31
CA ASN A 11 16.43 -43.34 4.93
C ASN A 11 17.74 -42.88 4.24
N GLN A 12 18.88 -43.50 4.58
CA GLN A 12 20.13 -43.26 3.84
C GLN A 12 20.08 -43.87 2.43
N GLU A 13 19.39 -45.00 2.26
CA GLU A 13 19.26 -45.66 0.98
C GLU A 13 18.42 -44.84 -0.01
N TRP A 14 17.25 -44.37 0.41
CA TRP A 14 16.43 -43.47 -0.42
C TRP A 14 17.18 -42.19 -0.82
N ARG A 15 17.99 -41.60 0.07
CA ARG A 15 18.88 -40.47 -0.29
C ARG A 15 19.90 -40.83 -1.38
N ARG A 16 20.49 -42.05 -1.35
CA ARG A 16 21.41 -42.51 -2.40
C ARG A 16 20.67 -42.73 -3.73
N ARG A 17 19.46 -43.31 -3.71
CA ARG A 17 18.61 -43.50 -4.89
C ARG A 17 18.23 -42.15 -5.52
N VAL A 18 17.74 -41.18 -4.73
CA VAL A 18 17.47 -39.79 -5.15
C VAL A 18 18.70 -39.16 -5.82
N LYS A 19 19.89 -39.27 -5.19
CA LYS A 19 21.13 -38.71 -5.74
C LYS A 19 21.55 -39.36 -7.08
N SER A 20 21.44 -40.68 -7.17
CA SER A 20 21.76 -41.44 -8.39
C SER A 20 20.83 -41.05 -9.54
N GLU A 21 19.52 -41.05 -9.28
CA GLU A 21 18.51 -40.81 -10.30
C GLU A 21 18.49 -39.34 -10.77
N TYR A 22 18.69 -38.39 -9.85
CA TYR A 22 18.91 -36.99 -10.20
C TYR A 22 20.12 -36.81 -11.12
N MET A 23 21.24 -37.50 -10.84
CA MET A 23 22.43 -37.45 -11.69
C MET A 23 22.18 -38.10 -13.07
N ARG A 24 21.46 -39.22 -13.12
CA ARG A 24 21.06 -39.91 -14.36
C ARG A 24 20.19 -39.00 -15.24
N LEU A 25 19.11 -38.44 -14.69
CA LEU A 25 18.21 -37.52 -15.40
C LEU A 25 18.93 -36.25 -15.86
N ARG A 26 19.78 -35.67 -15.00
CA ARG A 26 20.59 -34.49 -15.34
C ARG A 26 21.57 -34.77 -16.49
N GLN A 27 22.21 -35.93 -16.51
CA GLN A 27 23.10 -36.33 -17.60
C GLN A 27 22.33 -36.62 -18.90
N LEU A 28 21.20 -37.31 -18.82
CA LEU A 28 20.32 -37.59 -19.97
C LEU A 28 19.77 -36.30 -20.59
N LYS A 29 19.26 -35.36 -19.78
CA LYS A 29 18.83 -34.04 -20.26
C LYS A 29 19.98 -33.22 -20.82
N ARG A 30 21.17 -33.25 -20.21
CA ARG A 30 22.37 -32.57 -20.73
C ARG A 30 22.75 -33.09 -22.12
N LEU A 31 22.67 -34.40 -22.35
CA LEU A 31 22.95 -34.99 -23.67
C LEU A 31 21.86 -34.62 -24.69
N LYS A 32 20.56 -34.79 -24.37
CA LYS A 32 19.46 -34.39 -25.26
C LYS A 32 19.52 -32.90 -25.63
N LYS A 33 19.69 -32.00 -24.64
CA LYS A 33 19.78 -30.56 -24.87
C LYS A 33 21.12 -30.13 -25.50
N ALA A 34 22.15 -30.98 -25.61
CA ALA A 34 23.43 -30.58 -26.19
C ALA A 34 23.34 -30.23 -27.68
N GLU A 35 22.56 -30.98 -28.44
CA GLU A 35 22.37 -30.73 -29.88
C GLU A 35 21.51 -29.49 -30.12
N GLU A 36 20.42 -29.34 -29.36
CA GLU A 36 19.55 -28.16 -29.35
C GLU A 36 20.36 -26.89 -28.99
N VAL A 37 21.15 -26.94 -27.91
CA VAL A 37 22.01 -25.84 -27.47
C VAL A 37 23.10 -25.54 -28.50
N LYS A 38 23.66 -26.53 -29.19
CA LYS A 38 24.64 -26.31 -30.27
C LYS A 38 24.00 -25.60 -31.47
N ALA A 39 22.78 -25.98 -31.85
CA ALA A 39 22.02 -25.29 -32.91
C ALA A 39 21.67 -23.84 -32.52
N LEU A 40 21.19 -23.63 -31.28
CA LEU A 40 20.93 -22.30 -30.72
C LEU A 40 22.19 -21.44 -30.63
N PHE A 41 23.34 -22.02 -30.25
CA PHE A 41 24.61 -21.32 -30.16
C PHE A 41 25.10 -20.86 -31.54
N MET A 42 25.02 -21.73 -32.57
CA MET A 42 25.35 -21.33 -33.94
C MET A 42 24.39 -20.27 -34.49
N SER A 43 23.10 -20.32 -34.15
CA SER A 43 22.12 -19.28 -34.50
C SER A 43 22.43 -17.94 -33.81
N ASN A 44 22.74 -17.98 -32.51
CA ASN A 44 23.10 -16.81 -31.73
C ASN A 44 24.44 -16.20 -32.20
N ARG A 45 25.41 -17.03 -32.57
CA ARG A 45 26.71 -16.58 -33.07
C ARG A 45 26.59 -15.71 -34.33
N ARG A 46 25.70 -16.06 -35.27
CA ARG A 46 25.41 -15.23 -36.45
C ARG A 46 24.83 -13.87 -36.08
N LYS A 47 23.91 -13.83 -35.10
CA LYS A 47 23.33 -12.58 -34.59
C LYS A 47 24.39 -11.70 -33.93
N ILE A 48 25.27 -12.30 -33.11
CA ILE A 48 26.41 -11.63 -32.51
C ILE A 48 27.29 -11.03 -33.61
N GLU A 49 27.76 -11.82 -34.58
CA GLU A 49 28.63 -11.33 -35.66
C GLU A 49 27.99 -10.20 -36.47
N GLN A 50 26.69 -10.29 -36.78
CA GLN A 50 25.96 -9.21 -37.45
C GLN A 50 25.92 -7.93 -36.61
N GLN A 51 25.60 -8.01 -35.31
CA GLN A 51 25.55 -6.85 -34.43
C GLN A 51 26.94 -6.28 -34.12
N THR A 52 27.95 -7.12 -33.90
CA THR A 52 29.33 -6.69 -33.63
C THR A 52 29.92 -5.95 -34.81
N ASN A 53 29.64 -6.36 -36.05
CA ASN A 53 30.11 -5.66 -37.24
C ASN A 53 29.51 -4.24 -37.37
N VAL A 54 28.23 -4.06 -37.02
CA VAL A 54 27.59 -2.73 -36.97
C VAL A 54 28.20 -1.88 -35.86
N LEU A 55 28.27 -2.40 -34.64
CA LEU A 55 28.83 -1.70 -33.48
C LEU A 55 30.31 -1.33 -33.66
N ASN A 56 31.10 -2.17 -34.33
CA ASN A 56 32.52 -1.89 -34.58
C ASN A 56 32.72 -0.78 -35.64
N ALA A 57 31.82 -0.68 -36.62
CA ALA A 57 31.80 0.44 -37.57
C ALA A 57 31.42 1.76 -36.88
N GLU A 58 30.45 1.73 -35.96
CA GLU A 58 30.05 2.89 -35.14
C GLU A 58 31.16 3.30 -34.15
N TRP A 59 31.75 2.34 -33.44
CA TRP A 59 32.83 2.55 -32.47
C TRP A 59 34.08 3.18 -33.11
N SER A 60 34.43 2.77 -34.33
CA SER A 60 35.54 3.34 -35.11
C SER A 60 35.39 4.84 -35.41
N ALA A 61 34.21 5.43 -35.23
CA ALA A 61 33.94 6.85 -35.48
C ALA A 61 33.86 7.71 -34.20
N LEU A 62 33.96 7.12 -33.00
CA LEU A 62 33.71 7.81 -31.73
C LEU A 62 34.99 8.22 -31.01
N ARG A 63 34.98 9.42 -30.40
CA ARG A 63 35.93 9.86 -29.37
C ARG A 63 35.18 10.09 -28.07
N ILE A 64 35.73 9.60 -26.97
CA ILE A 64 35.08 9.58 -25.66
C ILE A 64 35.76 10.59 -24.74
N GLN A 65 34.97 11.37 -24.00
CA GLN A 65 35.40 12.11 -22.81
C GLN A 65 34.87 11.39 -21.57
N SER A 66 35.66 11.37 -20.49
CA SER A 66 35.25 10.79 -19.21
C SER A 66 34.24 11.69 -18.49
N ILE A 67 33.27 11.06 -17.84
CA ILE A 67 32.31 11.68 -16.93
C ILE A 67 32.57 11.06 -15.54
N PRO A 68 32.48 11.81 -14.42
CA PRO A 68 32.67 11.24 -13.09
C PRO A 68 31.69 10.09 -12.82
N LEU A 69 32.17 9.06 -12.11
CA LEU A 69 31.40 7.85 -11.78
C LEU A 69 30.05 8.19 -11.15
N SER A 70 28.99 7.56 -11.67
CA SER A 70 27.66 7.53 -11.07
C SER A 70 27.05 6.15 -11.28
N ALA A 71 26.52 5.55 -10.22
CA ALA A 71 25.66 4.38 -10.33
C ALA A 71 24.36 4.73 -11.10
N SER A 72 23.70 3.71 -11.66
CA SER A 72 22.40 3.84 -12.31
C SER A 72 21.30 4.01 -11.26
N ASN A 73 20.89 5.25 -11.03
CA ASN A 73 19.97 5.62 -9.95
C ASN A 73 18.54 5.87 -10.44
N GLY A 74 17.55 5.28 -9.77
CA GLY A 74 16.13 5.55 -10.02
C GLY A 74 15.64 6.81 -9.28
N ALA A 75 14.97 7.72 -9.99
CA ALA A 75 14.39 8.94 -9.39
C ALA A 75 12.99 8.66 -8.83
N LEU A 76 12.84 8.67 -7.49
CA LEU A 76 11.55 8.45 -6.81
C LEU A 76 11.38 9.29 -5.53
N VAL A 77 10.16 9.25 -4.98
CA VAL A 77 9.79 9.80 -3.67
C VAL A 77 9.51 8.62 -2.75
N GLY A 78 10.27 8.51 -1.64
CA GLY A 78 10.05 7.61 -0.50
C GLY A 78 9.49 6.22 -0.81
N LYS A 79 10.36 5.25 -1.13
CA LYS A 79 9.96 3.84 -1.27
C LYS A 79 10.48 3.02 -0.09
N ARG A 80 9.61 2.43 0.72
CA ARG A 80 9.99 1.40 1.68
C ARG A 80 10.52 0.17 0.95
N VAL A 81 11.59 -0.39 1.50
CA VAL A 81 12.20 -1.66 1.08
C VAL A 81 12.22 -2.58 2.30
N GLU A 82 12.03 -3.87 2.06
CA GLU A 82 12.11 -4.89 3.10
C GLU A 82 13.54 -5.39 3.22
N ASP A 83 13.95 -5.75 4.43
CA ASP A 83 15.32 -6.06 4.77
C ASP A 83 15.82 -7.30 4.00
N GLU A 84 17.02 -7.23 3.44
CA GLU A 84 17.61 -8.32 2.66
C GLU A 84 18.24 -9.32 3.64
N THR A 85 17.56 -10.44 3.92
CA THR A 85 18.08 -11.48 4.84
C THR A 85 19.23 -12.31 4.27
N PHE A 86 19.33 -12.39 2.94
CA PHE A 86 20.39 -13.10 2.22
C PHE A 86 21.14 -12.16 1.28
N LEU A 87 22.47 -12.24 1.30
CA LEU A 87 23.32 -11.44 0.43
C LEU A 87 23.33 -12.04 -0.98
N HIS A 88 22.81 -11.29 -1.96
CA HIS A 88 22.66 -11.78 -3.34
C HIS A 88 23.95 -11.66 -4.18
N ASN A 89 24.85 -10.75 -3.82
CA ASN A 89 26.16 -10.57 -4.44
C ASN A 89 27.16 -10.15 -3.37
N ILE A 90 28.33 -10.80 -3.32
CA ILE A 90 29.47 -10.29 -2.56
C ILE A 90 30.07 -9.12 -3.35
N PRO A 91 30.21 -7.91 -2.76
CA PRO A 91 30.82 -6.78 -3.44
C PRO A 91 32.30 -7.07 -3.75
N TYR A 92 32.69 -7.01 -5.03
CA TYR A 92 34.10 -7.07 -5.40
C TYR A 92 34.78 -5.72 -5.10
N MET A 93 35.87 -5.77 -4.34
CA MET A 93 36.57 -4.59 -3.82
C MET A 93 38.03 -4.49 -4.30
N GLY A 94 38.46 -5.39 -5.20
CA GLY A 94 39.85 -5.53 -5.64
C GLY A 94 40.60 -6.60 -4.84
N ASP A 95 41.39 -7.41 -5.54
CA ASP A 95 42.17 -8.51 -4.93
C ASP A 95 43.09 -8.01 -3.80
N ASP A 96 43.77 -6.87 -4.01
CA ASP A 96 44.66 -6.22 -3.02
C ASP A 96 43.97 -5.88 -1.67
N VAL A 97 42.65 -5.69 -1.68
CA VAL A 97 41.84 -5.33 -0.51
C VAL A 97 41.30 -6.58 0.19
N LEU A 98 41.06 -7.65 -0.57
CA LEU A 98 40.62 -8.94 -0.05
C LEU A 98 41.76 -9.65 0.70
N GLU A 99 43.00 -9.56 0.21
CA GLU A 99 44.18 -10.12 0.89
C GLU A 99 44.56 -9.42 2.21
N GLN A 100 44.08 -8.19 2.45
CA GLN A 100 44.43 -7.39 3.64
C GLN A 100 43.38 -7.44 4.76
N ASP A 101 42.15 -7.87 4.47
CA ASP A 101 40.99 -7.65 5.34
C ASP A 101 39.97 -8.81 5.26
N GLU A 102 40.46 -10.06 5.32
CA GLU A 102 39.61 -11.27 5.32
C GLU A 102 38.54 -11.24 6.43
N ALA A 103 38.87 -10.66 7.59
CA ALA A 103 37.96 -10.50 8.72
C ALA A 103 36.71 -9.65 8.39
N PHE A 104 36.82 -8.65 7.50
CA PHE A 104 35.67 -7.91 7.02
C PHE A 104 34.73 -8.78 6.18
N LEU A 105 35.26 -9.75 5.42
CA LEU A 105 34.45 -10.64 4.60
C LEU A 105 33.70 -11.67 5.46
N GLU A 106 34.36 -12.21 6.49
CA GLU A 106 33.71 -13.06 7.50
C GLU A 106 32.62 -12.27 8.26
N GLU A 107 32.92 -11.07 8.77
CA GLU A 107 31.92 -10.23 9.43
C GLU A 107 30.75 -9.89 8.49
N LEU A 108 31.02 -9.56 7.23
CA LEU A 108 29.96 -9.26 6.27
C LEU A 108 29.05 -10.47 6.04
N ILE A 109 29.57 -11.69 6.03
CA ILE A 109 28.78 -12.91 5.85
C ILE A 109 27.96 -13.22 7.12
N ASP A 110 28.56 -13.13 8.31
CA ASP A 110 27.90 -13.40 9.61
C ASP A 110 26.68 -12.50 9.89
N ASN A 111 26.59 -11.35 9.23
CA ASN A 111 25.46 -10.41 9.37
C ASN A 111 24.25 -10.71 8.46
N TYR A 112 24.34 -11.72 7.59
CA TYR A 112 23.25 -12.25 6.78
C TYR A 112 23.02 -13.74 7.10
N ASP A 113 21.84 -14.28 6.80
CA ASP A 113 21.56 -15.72 6.99
C ASP A 113 22.29 -16.63 5.97
N GLY A 114 23.22 -16.06 5.20
CA GLY A 114 24.06 -16.72 4.19
C GLY A 114 24.10 -15.99 2.84
N VAL A 115 24.98 -16.46 1.95
CA VAL A 115 25.15 -15.92 0.59
C VAL A 115 24.35 -16.73 -0.43
N HIS A 116 23.70 -16.05 -1.37
CA HIS A 116 22.93 -16.69 -2.44
C HIS A 116 23.84 -17.44 -3.43
N GLY A 117 23.94 -18.76 -3.25
CA GLY A 117 24.67 -19.67 -4.16
C GLY A 117 25.60 -20.65 -3.45
N ASP A 118 25.87 -20.43 -2.17
CA ASP A 118 26.73 -21.29 -1.34
C ASP A 118 25.99 -22.57 -0.90
N ARG A 119 25.81 -23.52 -1.83
CA ARG A 119 25.10 -24.78 -1.59
C ARG A 119 25.69 -25.96 -2.36
N GLU A 120 26.11 -27.00 -1.65
CA GLU A 120 26.61 -28.27 -2.20
C GLU A 120 25.59 -29.02 -3.09
N GLY A 121 24.29 -28.71 -2.93
CA GLY A 121 23.19 -29.31 -3.69
C GLY A 121 22.87 -28.52 -4.96
N GLY A 122 23.31 -29.03 -6.11
CA GLY A 122 23.07 -28.39 -7.42
C GLY A 122 21.59 -28.13 -7.75
N PHE A 123 21.37 -27.14 -8.63
CA PHE A 123 20.04 -26.64 -9.03
C PHE A 123 19.10 -27.71 -9.60
N ILE A 124 17.90 -27.83 -8.99
CA ILE A 124 16.79 -28.63 -9.53
C ILE A 124 15.69 -27.71 -10.09
N SER A 125 15.45 -27.80 -11.41
CA SER A 125 14.32 -27.14 -12.07
C SER A 125 13.04 -27.93 -11.86
N ASP A 126 11.89 -27.27 -12.00
CA ASP A 126 10.59 -27.91 -11.76
C ASP A 126 10.29 -29.03 -12.79
N GLU A 127 10.84 -28.94 -14.01
CA GLU A 127 10.87 -30.04 -14.98
C GLU A 127 11.66 -31.27 -14.48
N ILE A 128 12.81 -31.06 -13.84
CA ILE A 128 13.67 -32.15 -13.33
C ILE A 128 13.06 -32.71 -12.05
N PHE A 129 12.44 -31.88 -11.21
CA PHE A 129 11.71 -32.31 -10.02
C PHE A 129 10.55 -33.25 -10.37
N LYS A 130 9.73 -32.90 -11.37
CA LYS A 130 8.63 -33.78 -11.83
C LYS A 130 9.14 -35.13 -12.32
N GLU A 131 10.11 -35.14 -13.24
CA GLU A 131 10.70 -36.39 -13.76
C GLU A 131 11.42 -37.21 -12.68
N LEU A 132 12.03 -36.56 -11.68
CA LEU A 132 12.67 -37.23 -10.55
C LEU A 132 11.64 -37.92 -9.65
N VAL A 133 10.50 -37.28 -9.37
CA VAL A 133 9.40 -37.90 -8.61
C VAL A 133 8.77 -39.05 -9.40
N GLU A 134 8.55 -38.88 -10.71
CA GLU A 134 8.03 -39.93 -11.59
C GLU A 134 8.98 -41.15 -11.68
N ALA A 135 10.29 -40.91 -11.81
CA ALA A 135 11.30 -41.98 -11.85
C ALA A 135 11.47 -42.68 -10.50
N LEU A 136 11.38 -41.97 -9.37
CA LEU A 136 11.45 -42.58 -8.05
C LEU A 136 10.20 -43.38 -7.69
N SER A 137 9.03 -43.02 -8.25
CA SER A 137 7.80 -43.83 -8.11
C SER A 137 7.93 -45.20 -8.79
N GLN A 138 8.61 -45.27 -9.94
CA GLN A 138 8.89 -46.55 -10.63
C GLN A 138 9.76 -47.50 -9.80
N TYR A 139 10.51 -46.97 -8.82
CA TYR A 139 11.30 -47.79 -7.88
C TYR A 139 10.51 -48.20 -6.62
N SER A 140 9.41 -47.53 -6.24
CA SER A 140 8.56 -48.02 -5.16
C SER A 140 7.68 -49.18 -5.62
N ASP A 141 7.15 -49.09 -6.84
CA ASP A 141 6.25 -50.11 -7.40
C ASP A 141 6.92 -51.50 -7.48
N HIS A 142 8.26 -51.56 -7.63
CA HIS A 142 9.04 -52.80 -7.60
C HIS A 142 9.42 -53.31 -6.19
N GLU A 143 9.36 -52.48 -5.14
CA GLU A 143 9.52 -52.98 -3.76
C GLU A 143 8.20 -53.58 -3.25
N ASP A 144 7.07 -53.02 -3.66
CA ASP A 144 5.74 -53.54 -3.31
C ASP A 144 5.45 -54.89 -4.05
N GLU A 145 6.03 -55.13 -5.24
CA GLU A 145 5.98 -56.43 -5.95
C GLU A 145 6.70 -57.59 -5.21
N GLU A 146 7.65 -57.34 -4.32
CA GLU A 146 8.31 -58.40 -3.51
C GLU A 146 7.54 -58.72 -2.20
N GLU A 147 6.61 -57.87 -1.75
CA GLU A 147 5.74 -58.12 -0.58
C GLU A 147 4.30 -58.56 -0.96
N GLU A 148 3.82 -58.31 -2.19
CA GLU A 148 2.45 -58.65 -2.64
C GLU A 148 2.32 -59.94 -3.52
N GLU A 149 2.74 -61.11 -3.02
CA GLU A 149 2.17 -62.41 -3.50
C GLU A 149 0.83 -62.76 -2.80
N ALA A 150 0.12 -61.74 -2.30
CA ALA A 150 -1.24 -61.88 -1.75
C ALA A 150 -2.10 -60.65 -2.08
N VAL A 151 -3.30 -60.91 -2.63
CA VAL A 151 -4.34 -59.93 -2.98
C VAL A 151 -4.08 -59.11 -4.26
N ARG A 152 -4.43 -59.70 -5.41
CA ARG A 152 -4.81 -58.91 -6.59
C ARG A 152 -6.02 -58.02 -6.24
N ASP A 153 -5.91 -56.71 -6.43
CA ASP A 153 -7.08 -55.93 -6.84
C ASP A 153 -6.73 -54.79 -7.81
N THR A 154 -7.45 -54.74 -8.93
CA THR A 154 -7.14 -53.86 -10.06
C THR A 154 -7.85 -52.52 -9.94
N SER A 155 -7.11 -51.43 -9.71
CA SER A 155 -7.67 -50.06 -9.85
C SER A 155 -6.67 -49.05 -10.43
N SER A 156 -6.66 -48.92 -11.77
CA SER A 156 -5.86 -47.95 -12.51
C SER A 156 -6.38 -46.51 -12.32
N SER A 157 -5.84 -45.83 -11.31
CA SER A 157 -5.98 -44.37 -11.14
C SER A 157 -4.64 -43.79 -10.68
N LYS A 158 -4.22 -42.66 -11.27
CA LYS A 158 -2.91 -42.03 -10.98
C LYS A 158 -2.88 -41.50 -9.54
N LYS A 159 -2.46 -42.34 -8.59
CA LYS A 159 -2.28 -41.96 -7.18
C LYS A 159 -0.99 -41.16 -7.02
N VAL A 160 -0.99 -40.27 -6.02
CA VAL A 160 0.20 -39.49 -5.63
C VAL A 160 1.27 -40.46 -5.09
N PRO A 161 2.56 -40.33 -5.47
CA PRO A 161 3.63 -41.20 -5.00
C PRO A 161 3.80 -41.22 -3.48
N ASN A 162 4.49 -42.26 -2.99
CA ASN A 162 4.68 -42.53 -1.56
C ASN A 162 5.40 -41.36 -0.83
N ASP A 163 4.93 -40.99 0.37
CA ASP A 163 5.45 -39.87 1.17
C ASP A 163 6.93 -40.02 1.57
N LYS A 164 7.43 -41.26 1.58
CA LYS A 164 8.87 -41.58 1.73
C LYS A 164 9.72 -40.89 0.65
N ILE A 165 9.22 -40.78 -0.58
CA ILE A 165 9.92 -40.15 -1.72
C ILE A 165 10.05 -38.65 -1.49
N PHE A 166 8.95 -37.96 -1.15
CA PHE A 166 8.96 -36.53 -0.85
C PHE A 166 9.84 -36.20 0.36
N THR A 167 9.84 -37.06 1.39
CA THR A 167 10.74 -36.95 2.55
C THR A 167 12.21 -37.01 2.12
N ALA A 168 12.57 -37.99 1.29
CA ALA A 168 13.93 -38.16 0.80
C ALA A 168 14.38 -36.98 -0.09
N ILE A 169 13.51 -36.46 -0.96
CA ILE A 169 13.79 -35.29 -1.80
C ILE A 169 13.93 -34.02 -0.95
N ALA A 170 13.02 -33.72 -0.02
CA ALA A 170 13.13 -32.59 0.90
C ALA A 170 14.45 -32.64 1.69
N SER A 171 14.86 -33.84 2.12
CA SER A 171 16.13 -34.03 2.84
C SER A 171 17.39 -33.82 1.97
N MET A 172 17.28 -33.87 0.64
CA MET A 172 18.37 -33.63 -0.32
C MET A 172 18.34 -32.20 -0.91
N PHE A 173 17.16 -31.57 -0.92
CA PHE A 173 16.93 -30.21 -1.40
C PHE A 173 16.12 -29.38 -0.38
N PRO A 174 16.66 -29.11 0.83
CA PRO A 174 15.88 -28.44 1.90
C PRO A 174 15.34 -27.06 1.52
N TYR A 175 15.97 -26.41 0.54
CA TYR A 175 15.58 -25.10 0.03
C TYR A 175 14.36 -25.10 -0.91
N LYS A 176 13.88 -26.26 -1.36
CA LYS A 176 12.69 -26.36 -2.24
C LYS A 176 11.38 -26.50 -1.46
N GLY A 177 11.46 -26.75 -0.15
CA GLY A 177 10.31 -26.81 0.75
C GLY A 177 10.28 -28.04 1.65
N THR A 178 9.29 -28.07 2.53
CA THR A 178 8.95 -29.24 3.36
C THR A 178 8.39 -30.42 2.54
N MET A 179 8.18 -31.57 3.16
CA MET A 179 7.61 -32.75 2.49
C MET A 179 6.22 -32.42 1.90
N GLU A 180 5.43 -31.70 2.68
CA GLU A 180 4.07 -31.28 2.39
C GLU A 180 4.03 -30.30 1.20
N GLU A 181 4.89 -29.28 1.21
CA GLU A 181 5.05 -28.30 0.13
C GLU A 181 5.48 -28.97 -1.19
N LEU A 182 6.43 -29.91 -1.15
CA LEU A 182 6.85 -30.64 -2.34
C LEU A 182 5.73 -31.55 -2.89
N LYS A 183 4.93 -32.15 -2.01
CA LYS A 183 3.80 -33.01 -2.37
C LYS A 183 2.63 -32.19 -2.95
N GLU A 184 2.38 -30.98 -2.45
CA GLU A 184 1.43 -30.03 -3.02
C GLU A 184 1.91 -29.56 -4.40
N LYS A 185 3.16 -29.08 -4.50
CA LYS A 185 3.78 -28.66 -5.75
C LYS A 185 3.76 -29.73 -6.84
N TYR A 186 3.93 -31.01 -6.49
CA TYR A 186 3.83 -32.10 -7.45
C TYR A 186 2.39 -32.31 -7.98
N LYS A 187 1.35 -32.10 -7.16
CA LYS A 187 -0.05 -32.13 -7.62
C LYS A 187 -0.34 -31.00 -8.61
N ASP A 188 0.14 -29.79 -8.32
CA ASP A 188 -0.02 -28.63 -9.22
C ASP A 188 0.65 -28.89 -10.58
N LEU A 189 1.83 -29.51 -10.58
CA LEU A 189 2.56 -29.90 -11.79
C LEU A 189 1.94 -31.09 -12.56
N LEU A 190 0.92 -31.76 -12.01
CA LEU A 190 0.17 -32.82 -12.68
C LEU A 190 -1.14 -32.32 -13.34
N GLU A 191 -1.67 -31.17 -12.94
CA GLU A 191 -2.82 -30.59 -13.61
C GLU A 191 -2.43 -30.03 -15.01
N PRO A 192 -3.26 -30.22 -16.05
CA PRO A 192 -2.98 -29.67 -17.37
C PRO A 192 -3.09 -28.13 -17.36
N PRO A 193 -2.26 -27.42 -18.15
CA PRO A 193 -2.28 -25.96 -18.21
C PRO A 193 -3.47 -25.43 -19.04
N SER A 194 -4.68 -25.43 -18.46
CA SER A 194 -5.84 -24.76 -19.07
C SER A 194 -6.81 -24.14 -18.05
N THR A 195 -7.28 -22.94 -18.40
CA THR A 195 -8.39 -22.19 -17.76
C THR A 195 -8.29 -21.97 -16.24
N VAL A 196 -7.46 -21.00 -15.85
CA VAL A 196 -7.52 -20.17 -14.64
C VAL A 196 -8.49 -20.68 -13.55
N LYS A 197 -8.09 -21.74 -12.83
CA LYS A 197 -8.64 -22.00 -11.50
C LYS A 197 -8.11 -20.90 -10.59
N LEU A 198 -8.97 -19.96 -10.22
CA LEU A 198 -8.69 -19.07 -9.09
C LEU A 198 -8.49 -19.94 -7.85
N LEU A 199 -7.44 -19.65 -7.07
CA LEU A 199 -7.16 -20.32 -5.79
C LEU A 199 -8.41 -20.28 -4.88
N PRO A 200 -8.59 -21.23 -3.94
CA PRO A 200 -9.84 -21.34 -3.17
C PRO A 200 -10.28 -20.09 -2.39
N LEU A 201 -9.34 -19.17 -2.09
CA LEU A 201 -9.61 -17.89 -1.42
C LEU A 201 -9.82 -16.70 -2.38
N CYS A 202 -9.69 -16.88 -3.68
CA CYS A 202 -9.79 -15.79 -4.67
C CYS A 202 -11.24 -15.64 -5.19
N THR A 203 -11.87 -14.52 -4.84
CA THR A 203 -13.19 -14.13 -5.37
C THR A 203 -13.12 -13.83 -6.88
N PRO A 204 -13.96 -14.46 -7.74
CA PRO A 204 -14.04 -14.12 -9.16
C PRO A 204 -14.48 -12.66 -9.40
N ASN A 205 -14.06 -12.06 -10.52
CA ASN A 205 -14.51 -10.71 -10.89
C ASN A 205 -16.04 -10.67 -11.06
N LEU A 206 -16.67 -9.66 -10.46
CA LEU A 206 -18.11 -9.40 -10.55
C LEU A 206 -18.54 -9.05 -11.98
N ASP A 207 -17.69 -8.37 -12.74
CA ASP A 207 -17.95 -8.05 -14.16
C ASP A 207 -17.59 -9.20 -15.11
N GLY A 208 -17.14 -10.34 -14.57
CA GLY A 208 -16.68 -11.49 -15.36
C GLY A 208 -17.79 -12.51 -15.66
N PRO A 209 -17.66 -13.31 -16.74
CA PRO A 209 -18.64 -14.36 -17.08
C PRO A 209 -18.70 -15.51 -16.06
N PHE A 210 -17.74 -15.57 -15.12
CA PHE A 210 -17.66 -16.56 -14.05
C PHE A 210 -18.01 -15.98 -12.66
N ALA A 211 -18.71 -14.83 -12.61
CA ALA A 211 -19.13 -14.21 -11.37
C ALA A 211 -19.99 -15.14 -10.50
N LYS A 212 -19.56 -15.37 -9.26
CA LYS A 212 -20.24 -16.24 -8.28
C LYS A 212 -20.95 -15.39 -7.22
N SER A 213 -22.02 -15.93 -6.66
CA SER A 213 -22.67 -15.36 -5.47
C SER A 213 -21.77 -15.53 -4.25
N VAL A 214 -21.30 -14.43 -3.67
CA VAL A 214 -20.37 -14.40 -2.53
C VAL A 214 -20.84 -13.43 -1.44
N GLN A 215 -20.25 -13.51 -0.25
CA GLN A 215 -20.58 -12.60 0.84
C GLN A 215 -19.94 -11.22 0.65
N ARG A 216 -20.52 -10.19 1.30
CA ARG A 216 -20.01 -8.80 1.24
C ARG A 216 -18.50 -8.72 1.54
N GLU A 217 -18.06 -9.38 2.61
CA GLU A 217 -16.65 -9.30 3.02
C GLU A 217 -15.74 -10.01 2.00
N GLN A 218 -16.17 -11.09 1.37
CA GLN A 218 -15.43 -11.76 0.30
C GLN A 218 -15.37 -10.91 -0.99
N SER A 219 -16.41 -10.15 -1.29
CA SER A 219 -16.46 -9.20 -2.41
C SER A 219 -15.53 -8.00 -2.19
N LEU A 220 -15.40 -7.54 -0.95
CA LEU A 220 -14.61 -6.36 -0.58
C LEU A 220 -13.21 -6.71 -0.06
N HIS A 221 -12.88 -7.98 0.18
CA HIS A 221 -11.65 -8.42 0.86
C HIS A 221 -10.39 -7.80 0.24
N SER A 222 -10.19 -7.97 -1.06
CA SER A 222 -9.03 -7.43 -1.77
C SER A 222 -8.94 -5.90 -1.65
N PHE A 223 -10.08 -5.21 -1.68
CA PHE A 223 -10.14 -3.76 -1.52
C PHE A 223 -9.81 -3.33 -0.08
N HIS A 224 -10.35 -4.01 0.94
CA HIS A 224 -10.06 -3.71 2.34
C HIS A 224 -8.60 -4.02 2.71
N THR A 225 -8.09 -5.19 2.32
CA THR A 225 -6.74 -5.65 2.71
C THR A 225 -5.63 -4.85 2.03
N LEU A 226 -5.78 -4.53 0.73
CA LEU A 226 -4.72 -3.87 -0.04
C LEU A 226 -4.79 -2.34 0.00
N PHE A 227 -5.92 -1.72 0.32
CA PHE A 227 -6.03 -0.26 0.32
C PHE A 227 -5.31 0.36 1.52
N CYS A 228 -4.47 1.36 1.26
CA CYS A 228 -3.91 2.20 2.29
C CYS A 228 -4.73 3.48 2.48
N ARG A 229 -5.39 3.59 3.64
CA ARG A 229 -6.14 4.81 4.04
C ARG A 229 -5.26 6.04 4.24
N ARG A 230 -3.93 5.91 4.41
CA ARG A 230 -3.00 7.04 4.61
C ARG A 230 -2.71 7.78 3.30
N CYS A 231 -2.39 7.04 2.23
CA CYS A 231 -1.98 7.60 0.94
C CYS A 231 -2.96 7.34 -0.23
N PHE A 232 -4.10 6.69 0.02
CA PHE A 232 -5.16 6.40 -0.95
C PHE A 232 -4.71 5.59 -2.17
N LYS A 233 -3.85 4.59 -1.95
CA LYS A 233 -3.35 3.66 -2.98
C LYS A 233 -3.58 2.21 -2.52
N TYR A 234 -3.79 1.30 -3.47
CA TYR A 234 -3.66 -0.13 -3.21
C TYR A 234 -2.18 -0.52 -3.22
N ASP A 235 -1.80 -1.46 -2.34
CA ASP A 235 -0.44 -2.00 -2.20
C ASP A 235 0.63 -0.89 -2.16
N CYS A 236 0.57 -0.06 -1.11
CA CYS A 236 1.35 1.17 -1.09
C CYS A 236 2.81 0.95 -0.70
N PHE A 237 3.73 1.53 -1.46
CA PHE A 237 5.17 1.44 -1.24
C PHE A 237 5.71 2.13 0.04
N LEU A 238 4.87 2.61 0.96
CA LEU A 238 5.32 3.41 2.12
C LEU A 238 4.86 2.84 3.47
N HIS A 239 3.68 2.21 3.54
CA HIS A 239 3.09 1.76 4.80
C HIS A 239 2.98 0.23 4.82
N PRO A 240 3.78 -0.48 5.65
CA PRO A 240 3.81 -1.94 5.65
C PRO A 240 2.57 -2.59 6.25
N PHE A 241 2.00 -1.98 7.28
CA PHE A 241 0.92 -2.60 8.04
C PHE A 241 -0.41 -2.44 7.29
N HIS A 242 -1.02 -3.57 6.95
CA HIS A 242 -2.40 -3.62 6.46
C HIS A 242 -3.34 -2.86 7.40
N ALA A 243 -4.33 -2.19 6.82
CA ALA A 243 -5.22 -1.34 7.58
C ALA A 243 -6.10 -2.17 8.53
N THR A 244 -6.27 -1.74 9.79
CA THR A 244 -6.96 -2.55 10.80
C THR A 244 -8.44 -2.79 10.42
N PRO A 245 -9.04 -3.96 10.73
CA PRO A 245 -10.38 -4.31 10.24
C PRO A 245 -11.50 -3.33 10.63
N ASN A 246 -11.30 -2.49 11.64
CA ASN A 246 -12.27 -1.47 12.05
C ASN A 246 -12.24 -0.19 11.18
N ILE A 247 -11.17 0.06 10.40
CA ILE A 247 -11.01 1.29 9.62
C ILE A 247 -12.05 1.45 8.51
N TYR A 248 -12.55 0.32 7.98
CA TYR A 248 -13.59 0.25 6.94
C TYR A 248 -15.00 0.20 7.52
N LYS A 249 -15.15 -0.06 8.82
CA LYS A 249 -16.43 -0.03 9.53
C LYS A 249 -16.80 1.43 9.81
N ARG A 250 -17.56 2.04 8.89
CA ARG A 250 -18.15 3.37 9.13
C ARG A 250 -19.11 3.30 10.32
N LYS A 251 -18.96 4.21 11.29
CA LYS A 251 -19.98 4.45 12.32
C LYS A 251 -21.31 4.78 11.62
N ASN A 252 -22.37 4.03 11.94
CA ASN A 252 -23.69 4.14 11.31
C ASN A 252 -24.25 5.57 11.44
N LYS A 253 -24.07 6.40 10.41
CA LYS A 253 -24.81 7.65 10.26
C LYS A 253 -26.21 7.33 9.75
N GLU A 254 -27.21 8.01 10.28
CA GLU A 254 -28.62 7.84 9.89
C GLU A 254 -28.76 8.04 8.37
N ILE A 255 -28.89 6.95 7.62
CA ILE A 255 -29.19 7.00 6.19
C ILE A 255 -30.66 7.38 6.07
N HIS A 256 -30.91 8.52 5.44
CA HIS A 256 -32.27 8.96 5.19
C HIS A 256 -32.95 7.97 4.24
N ILE A 257 -34.04 7.34 4.69
CA ILE A 257 -34.92 6.56 3.83
C ILE A 257 -35.88 7.57 3.20
N GLU A 258 -35.93 7.60 1.88
CA GLU A 258 -36.89 8.44 1.14
C GLU A 258 -38.31 7.95 1.44
N THR A 259 -39.21 8.88 1.75
CA THR A 259 -40.60 8.59 2.14
C THR A 259 -41.57 8.64 0.96
N GLU A 260 -41.09 9.04 -0.21
CA GLU A 260 -41.87 9.14 -1.45
C GLU A 260 -41.55 7.95 -2.37
N PRO A 261 -42.54 7.41 -3.10
CA PRO A 261 -42.32 6.25 -3.97
C PRO A 261 -41.43 6.63 -5.16
N CYS A 262 -40.33 5.89 -5.35
CA CYS A 262 -39.38 6.10 -6.44
C CYS A 262 -39.90 5.70 -7.85
N GLY A 263 -41.21 5.54 -8.01
CA GLY A 263 -41.89 5.07 -9.23
C GLY A 263 -42.94 3.98 -8.96
N GLU A 264 -43.60 3.52 -10.02
CA GLU A 264 -44.71 2.55 -9.97
C GLU A 264 -44.33 1.20 -9.37
N ASN A 265 -43.07 0.78 -9.52
CA ASN A 265 -42.51 -0.46 -8.97
C ASN A 265 -41.71 -0.23 -7.67
N CYS A 266 -42.14 0.72 -6.83
CA CYS A 266 -41.50 1.01 -5.54
C CYS A 266 -41.95 0.05 -4.42
N PHE A 267 -41.02 -0.35 -3.55
CA PHE A 267 -41.36 -1.17 -2.37
C PHE A 267 -42.36 -0.49 -1.42
N LEU A 268 -42.37 0.85 -1.36
CA LEU A 268 -43.28 1.65 -0.52
C LEU A 268 -44.76 1.46 -0.88
N LEU A 269 -45.06 0.93 -2.08
CA LEU A 269 -46.42 0.65 -2.55
C LEU A 269 -46.90 -0.77 -2.17
N GLN A 270 -46.06 -1.59 -1.50
CA GLN A 270 -46.47 -2.92 -1.03
C GLN A 270 -47.18 -2.89 0.33
N LYS A 271 -48.08 -3.87 0.54
CA LYS A 271 -48.74 -4.12 1.83
C LYS A 271 -47.68 -4.39 2.91
N GLY A 272 -47.74 -3.64 4.01
CA GLY A 272 -46.76 -3.72 5.12
C GLY A 272 -45.53 -2.80 4.97
N ALA A 273 -45.28 -2.19 3.82
CA ALA A 273 -44.10 -1.33 3.63
C ALA A 273 -44.11 -0.08 4.52
N LYS A 274 -45.30 0.48 4.81
CA LYS A 274 -45.47 1.61 5.72
C LYS A 274 -45.05 1.24 7.16
N GLU A 275 -45.49 0.09 7.65
CA GLU A 275 -45.11 -0.44 8.98
C GLU A 275 -43.61 -0.73 9.07
N PHE A 276 -43.01 -1.28 8.01
CA PHE A 276 -41.57 -1.50 7.90
C PHE A 276 -40.76 -0.20 7.97
N VAL A 277 -41.20 0.86 7.27
CA VAL A 277 -40.57 2.18 7.32
C VAL A 277 -40.76 2.81 8.70
N ASP A 278 -41.96 2.77 9.27
CA ASP A 278 -42.26 3.33 10.59
C ASP A 278 -41.45 2.65 11.70
N GLN A 279 -41.30 1.32 11.69
CA GLN A 279 -40.45 0.59 12.65
C GLN A 279 -38.96 0.96 12.54
N ASN A 280 -38.43 1.07 11.32
CA ASN A 280 -37.04 1.48 11.10
C ASN A 280 -36.80 2.97 11.40
N MET A 281 -37.78 3.84 11.12
CA MET A 281 -37.77 5.26 11.50
C MET A 281 -37.85 5.46 13.01
N LEU A 282 -38.65 4.68 13.74
CA LEU A 282 -38.75 4.73 15.20
C LEU A 282 -37.43 4.34 15.89
N ARG A 283 -36.67 3.39 15.33
CA ARG A 283 -35.30 3.08 15.79
C ARG A 283 -34.36 4.29 15.65
N SER A 284 -34.47 5.08 14.58
CA SER A 284 -33.72 6.33 14.40
C SER A 284 -34.21 7.46 15.35
N GLN A 285 -35.53 7.65 15.50
CA GLN A 285 -36.08 8.73 16.33
C GLN A 285 -35.80 8.59 17.84
N ARG A 286 -35.53 7.39 18.36
CA ARG A 286 -35.06 7.22 19.75
C ARG A 286 -33.72 7.91 20.01
N SER A 287 -32.84 8.06 19.00
CA SER A 287 -31.62 8.89 19.09
C SER A 287 -31.98 10.38 19.27
N ARG A 288 -32.99 10.86 18.54
CA ARG A 288 -33.35 12.28 18.45
C ARG A 288 -34.10 12.81 19.67
N ARG A 289 -34.94 12.00 20.33
CA ARG A 289 -35.72 12.43 21.52
C ARG A 289 -34.84 12.81 22.73
N HIS A 290 -33.63 12.26 22.85
CA HIS A 290 -32.68 12.69 23.88
C HIS A 290 -32.03 14.08 23.62
N ARG A 291 -32.21 14.68 22.43
CA ARG A 291 -31.57 15.96 22.05
C ARG A 291 -32.50 17.18 22.04
N ARG A 292 -33.79 17.02 22.38
CA ARG A 292 -34.75 18.12 22.53
C ARG A 292 -35.56 18.01 23.83
N GLN A 293 -34.97 18.48 24.93
CA GLN A 293 -35.79 19.03 26.03
C GLN A 293 -36.09 20.50 25.76
N GLN A 294 -37.34 20.88 25.96
CA GLN A 294 -37.87 22.22 25.68
C GLN A 294 -37.33 23.24 26.69
N ARG A 295 -37.16 24.50 26.24
CA ARG A 295 -37.25 25.68 27.12
C ARG A 295 -38.64 26.29 26.94
N PRO A 296 -39.29 26.78 28.02
CA PRO A 296 -40.59 27.43 27.91
C PRO A 296 -40.46 28.82 27.27
N ASN A 297 -41.51 29.23 26.55
CA ASN A 297 -41.63 30.58 26.00
C ASN A 297 -41.95 31.60 27.10
N LEU A 298 -41.38 32.79 26.98
CA LEU A 298 -41.87 34.01 27.61
C LEU A 298 -42.04 35.07 26.51
N SER A 299 -43.23 35.67 26.46
CA SER A 299 -43.64 36.66 25.49
C SER A 299 -43.32 38.08 25.96
N ASN A 300 -42.92 38.97 25.04
CA ASN A 300 -43.55 40.30 24.87
C ASN A 300 -43.02 41.04 23.62
N CYS A 301 -43.93 41.76 22.97
CA CYS A 301 -43.74 42.68 21.83
C CYS A 301 -43.37 44.11 22.35
N PRO A 302 -43.17 45.18 21.52
CA PRO A 302 -43.48 45.37 20.09
C PRO A 302 -42.39 46.06 19.21
N GLY A 303 -42.74 46.32 17.93
CA GLY A 303 -41.90 46.98 16.91
C GLY A 303 -41.77 48.51 17.04
N PRO A 304 -41.12 49.19 16.07
CA PRO A 304 -41.70 49.54 14.74
C PRO A 304 -40.72 49.23 13.57
N SER A 305 -40.89 49.53 12.28
CA SER A 305 -41.96 49.79 11.28
C SER A 305 -41.24 50.41 10.04
N GLN A 306 -41.85 50.36 8.84
CA GLN A 306 -41.43 51.07 7.60
C GLN A 306 -40.21 50.50 6.84
N SER A 307 -40.16 50.46 5.50
CA SER A 307 -41.17 50.83 4.46
C SER A 307 -40.82 50.29 3.06
N ALA A 308 -41.87 50.09 2.24
CA ALA A 308 -41.92 50.22 0.76
C ALA A 308 -41.04 49.30 -0.13
N GLU A 309 -41.43 48.93 -1.36
CA GLU A 309 -42.70 48.93 -2.12
C GLU A 309 -42.57 47.94 -3.32
N GLU A 310 -43.71 47.52 -3.90
CA GLU A 310 -44.01 47.18 -5.32
C GLU A 310 -42.94 46.55 -6.28
N SER A 311 -43.25 45.70 -7.28
CA SER A 311 -44.49 45.17 -7.88
C SER A 311 -44.21 43.91 -8.75
N LYS A 312 -45.27 43.25 -9.25
CA LYS A 312 -45.33 42.07 -10.18
C LYS A 312 -45.98 42.51 -11.52
N PRO A 313 -46.25 41.64 -12.55
CA PRO A 313 -45.67 40.37 -13.06
C PRO A 313 -45.51 40.28 -14.62
N GLY A 314 -45.07 39.11 -15.15
CA GLY A 314 -45.32 38.62 -16.55
C GLY A 314 -44.31 39.05 -17.63
N ASP A 315 -44.21 38.43 -18.83
CA ASP A 315 -44.66 37.10 -19.35
C ASP A 315 -43.93 36.77 -20.70
N SER A 316 -44.04 35.53 -21.20
CA SER A 316 -43.84 35.04 -22.60
C SER A 316 -42.49 35.12 -23.38
N ASP A 317 -41.97 33.91 -23.71
CA ASP A 317 -41.72 33.30 -25.06
C ASP A 317 -40.62 33.67 -26.11
N HIS A 318 -40.13 32.57 -26.74
CA HIS A 318 -39.55 32.35 -28.10
C HIS A 318 -38.26 33.09 -28.54
N GLU A 319 -37.11 32.39 -28.70
CA GLU A 319 -36.60 31.67 -29.91
C GLU A 319 -35.63 32.54 -30.78
N THR A 320 -34.77 32.07 -31.72
CA THR A 320 -34.48 30.74 -32.32
C THR A 320 -32.99 30.64 -32.74
N THR A 321 -32.61 29.52 -33.39
CA THR A 321 -31.52 29.27 -34.40
C THR A 321 -30.46 28.23 -33.96
N SER A 322 -30.35 27.02 -34.56
CA SER A 322 -30.00 26.58 -35.95
C SER A 322 -28.49 26.25 -36.03
N SER A 323 -27.98 25.13 -36.59
CA SER A 323 -28.60 23.91 -37.19
C SER A 323 -27.54 22.83 -37.53
N SER A 324 -28.01 21.61 -37.88
CA SER A 324 -27.48 20.66 -38.90
C SER A 324 -26.13 19.95 -38.68
N GLU A 325 -25.86 18.71 -39.14
CA GLU A 325 -26.64 17.55 -39.66
C GLU A 325 -25.70 16.31 -39.53
N GLY A 326 -26.11 15.05 -39.32
CA GLY A 326 -26.97 14.12 -40.07
C GLY A 326 -26.50 12.66 -39.73
N ASN A 327 -27.09 11.54 -40.15
CA ASN A 327 -28.19 11.29 -41.10
C ASN A 327 -28.82 9.88 -40.88
N SER A 328 -30.17 9.77 -40.95
CA SER A 328 -31.06 8.63 -41.32
C SER A 328 -30.68 7.16 -41.06
N ARG A 329 -31.58 6.27 -40.59
CA ARG A 329 -32.86 5.87 -41.26
C ARG A 329 -33.87 5.20 -40.31
N CYS A 330 -35.15 5.33 -40.64
CA CYS A 330 -36.31 4.82 -39.89
C CYS A 330 -36.79 3.42 -40.34
N GLN A 331 -37.62 2.77 -39.51
CA GLN A 331 -38.87 2.12 -39.97
C GLN A 331 -39.90 1.99 -38.82
N THR A 332 -41.15 2.36 -39.10
CA THR A 332 -42.39 2.13 -38.33
C THR A 332 -43.45 1.60 -39.32
N PRO A 333 -44.45 0.79 -38.89
CA PRO A 333 -45.68 1.28 -38.23
C PRO A 333 -46.11 0.32 -37.08
N THR A 334 -47.30 0.32 -36.45
CA THR A 334 -48.58 1.07 -36.59
C THR A 334 -49.19 1.28 -35.18
N LYS A 335 -50.20 2.16 -35.04
CA LYS A 335 -51.11 2.18 -33.87
C LYS A 335 -52.32 1.26 -34.09
N LEU A 336 -52.75 0.55 -33.05
CA LEU A 336 -54.15 0.17 -32.82
C LEU A 336 -54.54 0.49 -31.36
N ARG A 337 -55.84 0.61 -31.10
CA ARG A 337 -56.45 1.14 -29.84
C ARG A 337 -57.01 0.00 -28.95
N PRO A 338 -57.37 0.28 -27.68
CA PRO A 338 -57.44 -0.73 -26.63
C PRO A 338 -58.82 -1.37 -26.44
N GLY A 339 -58.81 -2.51 -25.75
CA GLY A 339 -59.98 -3.09 -25.08
C GLY A 339 -60.16 -4.58 -25.40
N GLU A 340 -59.92 -5.44 -24.42
CA GLU A 340 -60.88 -6.42 -23.88
C GLU A 340 -60.22 -7.19 -22.72
N ASP A 341 -61.00 -7.50 -21.68
CA ASP A 341 -60.52 -8.17 -20.47
C ASP A 341 -60.29 -9.66 -20.73
N ASP A 342 -59.14 -10.19 -20.31
CA ASP A 342 -58.98 -11.61 -20.05
C ASP A 342 -58.28 -11.85 -18.72
N VAL A 343 -58.92 -12.64 -17.87
CA VAL A 343 -58.46 -12.96 -16.51
C VAL A 343 -57.53 -14.15 -16.61
N THR A 344 -56.24 -13.88 -16.84
CA THR A 344 -55.20 -14.90 -16.79
C THR A 344 -54.41 -14.84 -15.48
N GLU A 345 -54.16 -16.03 -14.94
CA GLU A 345 -53.65 -16.24 -13.60
C GLU A 345 -52.23 -15.68 -13.43
N GLN A 346 -51.97 -15.11 -12.27
CA GLN A 346 -50.71 -14.40 -11.98
C GLN A 346 -49.59 -15.40 -11.65
N GLU A 347 -49.15 -16.19 -12.64
CA GLU A 347 -47.93 -16.98 -12.54
C GLU A 347 -46.75 -16.06 -12.23
N SER A 348 -46.12 -16.29 -11.06
CA SER A 348 -44.97 -15.49 -10.66
C SER A 348 -43.78 -15.82 -11.55
N SER A 349 -43.45 -14.91 -12.48
CA SER A 349 -42.19 -14.98 -13.21
C SER A 349 -41.04 -14.89 -12.20
N VAL A 350 -40.35 -16.01 -12.00
CA VAL A 350 -39.26 -16.12 -11.02
C VAL A 350 -38.10 -15.26 -11.51
N VAL A 351 -37.98 -14.06 -10.92
CA VAL A 351 -36.93 -13.09 -11.26
C VAL A 351 -35.57 -13.73 -11.00
N GLN A 352 -34.84 -14.04 -12.07
CA GLN A 352 -33.50 -14.60 -11.97
C GLN A 352 -32.51 -13.54 -11.49
N TRP A 353 -31.64 -13.92 -10.56
CA TRP A 353 -30.53 -13.13 -10.07
C TRP A 353 -29.22 -13.81 -10.48
N SER A 354 -28.30 -13.04 -11.04
CA SER A 354 -26.94 -13.48 -11.34
C SER A 354 -26.05 -13.41 -10.10
N GLY A 355 -24.98 -14.21 -10.05
CA GLY A 355 -24.03 -14.19 -8.94
C GLY A 355 -23.39 -12.81 -8.70
N ALA A 356 -23.26 -12.00 -9.75
CA ALA A 356 -22.84 -10.60 -9.68
C ALA A 356 -23.87 -9.73 -8.96
N GLU A 357 -25.16 -9.79 -9.37
CA GLU A 357 -26.24 -9.00 -8.76
C GLU A 357 -26.48 -9.36 -7.29
N GLU A 358 -26.43 -10.65 -6.92
CA GLU A 358 -26.58 -11.08 -5.52
C GLU A 358 -25.43 -10.55 -4.64
N SER A 359 -24.19 -10.64 -5.12
CA SER A 359 -23.01 -10.14 -4.41
C SER A 359 -23.03 -8.62 -4.30
N LEU A 360 -23.38 -7.92 -5.38
CA LEU A 360 -23.52 -6.46 -5.41
C LEU A 360 -24.63 -6.00 -4.46
N PHE A 361 -25.76 -6.71 -4.41
CA PHE A 361 -26.83 -6.42 -3.44
C PHE A 361 -26.33 -6.55 -1.99
N ARG A 362 -25.62 -7.63 -1.62
CA ARG A 362 -25.06 -7.80 -0.26
C ARG A 362 -24.04 -6.71 0.07
N VAL A 363 -23.23 -6.29 -0.90
CA VAL A 363 -22.31 -5.16 -0.75
C VAL A 363 -23.09 -3.85 -0.53
N LEU A 364 -24.09 -3.56 -1.35
CA LEU A 364 -24.86 -2.32 -1.25
C LEU A 364 -25.73 -2.27 0.02
N HIS A 365 -26.37 -3.37 0.42
CA HIS A 365 -27.16 -3.45 1.66
C HIS A 365 -26.31 -3.13 2.91
N GLY A 366 -25.09 -3.65 3.00
CA GLY A 366 -24.18 -3.30 4.10
C GLY A 366 -23.69 -1.83 4.12
N THR A 367 -23.96 -1.05 3.08
CA THR A 367 -23.57 0.38 2.97
C THR A 367 -24.77 1.33 3.00
N TYR A 368 -25.90 0.95 2.41
CA TYR A 368 -27.13 1.74 2.28
C TYR A 368 -28.25 1.25 3.21
N PHE A 369 -28.02 0.18 3.97
CA PHE A 369 -28.99 -0.50 4.83
C PHE A 369 -30.30 -0.75 4.07
N ASN A 370 -31.43 -0.31 4.64
CA ASN A 370 -32.77 -0.55 4.10
C ASN A 370 -33.22 0.52 3.08
N ASN A 371 -32.33 1.35 2.51
CA ASN A 371 -32.66 2.25 1.41
C ASN A 371 -32.67 1.48 0.07
N PHE A 372 -33.72 0.67 -0.15
CA PHE A 372 -33.86 -0.17 -1.32
C PHE A 372 -34.03 0.62 -2.63
N CYS A 373 -34.51 1.87 -2.56
CA CYS A 373 -34.58 2.78 -3.71
C CYS A 373 -33.19 3.11 -4.27
N SER A 374 -32.25 3.47 -3.39
CA SER A 374 -30.85 3.71 -3.76
C SER A 374 -30.15 2.44 -4.24
N ILE A 375 -30.40 1.30 -3.58
CA ILE A 375 -29.81 0.01 -3.98
C ILE A 375 -30.28 -0.39 -5.39
N ALA A 376 -31.58 -0.29 -5.68
CA ALA A 376 -32.12 -0.58 -7.02
C ALA A 376 -31.54 0.35 -8.10
N ARG A 377 -31.43 1.66 -7.80
CA ARG A 377 -30.79 2.64 -8.70
C ARG A 377 -29.33 2.31 -9.02
N LEU A 378 -28.59 1.74 -8.06
CA LEU A 378 -27.18 1.37 -8.22
C LEU A 378 -26.97 0.01 -8.88
N ILE A 379 -27.90 -0.94 -8.71
CA ILE A 379 -27.90 -2.22 -9.43
C ILE A 379 -28.31 -2.02 -10.90
N GLY A 380 -29.28 -1.13 -11.17
CA GLY A 380 -29.72 -0.76 -12.52
C GLY A 380 -30.56 -1.82 -13.25
N THR A 381 -30.25 -3.10 -13.09
CA THR A 381 -30.96 -4.24 -13.73
C THR A 381 -32.20 -4.71 -12.97
N LYS A 382 -32.38 -4.30 -11.71
CA LYS A 382 -33.48 -4.70 -10.83
C LYS A 382 -34.27 -3.49 -10.34
N ASN A 383 -35.59 -3.61 -10.28
CA ASN A 383 -36.45 -2.56 -9.73
C ASN A 383 -36.52 -2.60 -8.20
N CYS A 384 -37.07 -1.54 -7.59
CA CYS A 384 -37.07 -1.37 -6.14
C CYS A 384 -37.89 -2.45 -5.40
N LYS A 385 -39.02 -2.86 -5.97
CA LYS A 385 -39.82 -4.01 -5.51
C LYS A 385 -39.00 -5.31 -5.47
N GLN A 386 -38.30 -5.65 -6.56
CA GLN A 386 -37.47 -6.86 -6.66
C GLN A 386 -36.32 -6.87 -5.65
N VAL A 387 -35.69 -5.71 -5.42
CA VAL A 387 -34.62 -5.55 -4.41
C VAL A 387 -35.15 -5.78 -2.99
N TYR A 388 -36.35 -5.28 -2.68
CA TYR A 388 -37.00 -5.54 -1.39
C TYR A 388 -37.37 -7.02 -1.23
N GLU A 389 -37.95 -7.66 -2.26
CA GLU A 389 -38.30 -9.08 -2.25
C GLU A 389 -37.07 -9.98 -2.04
N PHE A 390 -35.92 -9.62 -2.65
CA PHE A 390 -34.65 -10.32 -2.41
C PHE A 390 -34.11 -10.08 -0.98
N ALA A 391 -34.26 -8.87 -0.43
CA ALA A 391 -33.89 -8.56 0.96
C ALA A 391 -34.73 -9.33 2.00
N VAL A 392 -36.02 -9.57 1.70
CA VAL A 392 -36.89 -10.46 2.48
C VAL A 392 -36.39 -11.90 2.38
N LYS A 393 -36.11 -12.40 1.17
CA LYS A 393 -35.63 -13.76 0.91
C LYS A 393 -34.32 -14.08 1.63
N GLU A 394 -33.37 -13.15 1.70
CA GLU A 394 -32.10 -13.35 2.44
C GLU A 394 -32.20 -13.07 3.96
N VAL A 395 -33.39 -12.70 4.48
CA VAL A 395 -33.63 -12.39 5.91
C VAL A 395 -32.77 -11.22 6.43
N LEU A 396 -32.14 -10.43 5.54
CA LEU A 396 -31.24 -9.33 5.93
C LEU A 396 -31.94 -8.15 6.59
N ILE A 397 -33.26 -8.01 6.38
CA ILE A 397 -34.13 -7.03 7.02
C ILE A 397 -33.97 -6.97 8.56
N HIS A 398 -33.74 -8.12 9.20
CA HIS A 398 -33.62 -8.21 10.66
C HIS A 398 -32.19 -7.97 11.18
N ARG A 399 -31.17 -7.95 10.31
CA ARG A 399 -29.74 -7.89 10.67
C ARG A 399 -29.18 -6.46 10.76
N VAL A 400 -29.93 -5.53 11.34
CA VAL A 400 -29.38 -4.22 11.75
C VAL A 400 -28.81 -4.35 13.17
N PRO A 401 -27.49 -4.15 13.40
CA PRO A 401 -26.91 -4.24 14.74
C PRO A 401 -27.58 -3.28 15.72
N LEU A 402 -28.11 -3.83 16.81
CA LEU A 402 -28.49 -3.04 17.98
C LEU A 402 -27.22 -2.51 18.62
N VAL A 403 -27.06 -1.18 18.69
CA VAL A 403 -26.06 -0.56 19.54
C VAL A 403 -26.56 -0.66 20.97
N ASP A 404 -26.22 -1.75 21.65
CA ASP A 404 -26.43 -1.90 23.08
C ASP A 404 -25.20 -1.36 23.81
N GLY A 405 -25.41 -0.42 24.73
CA GLY A 405 -24.35 0.49 25.18
C GLY A 405 -24.85 1.60 26.09
N GLY A 406 -25.66 1.25 27.07
CA GLY A 406 -26.22 2.20 28.03
C GLY A 406 -25.18 2.70 29.03
N ILE A 407 -24.57 3.87 28.78
CA ILE A 407 -23.86 4.65 29.81
C ILE A 407 -24.68 5.90 30.13
N SER A 408 -25.18 5.96 31.37
CA SER A 408 -25.92 7.11 31.88
C SER A 408 -25.01 8.33 32.05
N PRO A 409 -25.31 9.50 31.45
CA PRO A 409 -24.49 10.69 31.60
C PRO A 409 -24.70 11.33 32.98
N GLN A 410 -23.85 10.96 33.94
CA GLN A 410 -23.74 11.71 35.19
C GLN A 410 -23.32 13.16 34.89
N LYS A 411 -24.18 14.11 35.29
CA LYS A 411 -23.95 15.55 35.13
C LYS A 411 -22.71 16.00 35.92
N LYS A 412 -21.55 16.08 35.28
CA LYS A 412 -20.38 16.80 35.81
C LYS A 412 -20.30 18.20 35.19
N LYS A 413 -20.06 19.19 36.04
CA LYS A 413 -20.07 20.63 35.69
C LYS A 413 -19.03 20.92 34.61
N ARG A 414 -19.34 21.87 33.71
CA ARG A 414 -18.36 22.48 32.79
C ARG A 414 -17.11 22.90 33.58
N LYS A 415 -16.02 22.17 33.44
CA LYS A 415 -14.68 22.72 33.70
C LYS A 415 -14.26 23.52 32.46
N HIS A 416 -13.48 24.56 32.68
CA HIS A 416 -12.81 25.27 31.59
C HIS A 416 -12.00 24.27 30.76
N ARG A 417 -11.96 24.52 29.44
CA ARG A 417 -10.97 23.92 28.56
C ARG A 417 -9.61 24.29 29.13
N HIS A 418 -8.91 23.33 29.74
CA HIS A 418 -7.52 23.54 30.08
C HIS A 418 -6.78 23.77 28.78
N ASP A 419 -6.03 24.86 28.70
CA ASP A 419 -5.00 24.99 27.67
C ASP A 419 -4.08 23.78 27.82
N ILE A 420 -3.82 23.10 26.71
CA ILE A 420 -2.84 22.02 26.70
C ILE A 420 -1.50 22.69 26.98
N THR A 421 -1.00 22.54 28.20
CA THR A 421 0.39 22.81 28.53
C THR A 421 1.19 21.82 27.69
N ILE A 422 1.71 22.26 26.55
CA ILE A 422 2.57 21.43 25.71
C ILE A 422 3.90 21.35 26.45
N ASP A 423 4.01 20.34 27.32
CA ASP A 423 5.14 20.17 28.21
C ASP A 423 6.32 19.64 27.38
N TYR A 424 7.09 20.57 26.83
CA TYR A 424 8.27 20.32 25.98
C TYR A 424 9.49 19.80 26.77
N ASN A 425 9.24 18.99 27.80
CA ASN A 425 10.27 18.28 28.57
C ASN A 425 10.76 17.05 27.79
N ASN A 426 11.36 17.33 26.63
CA ASN A 426 11.88 16.35 25.68
C ASN A 426 13.24 15.82 26.19
N SER A 427 13.22 15.08 27.30
CA SER A 427 14.43 14.50 27.92
C SER A 427 14.81 13.12 27.37
N SER A 428 13.98 12.53 26.50
CA SER A 428 14.30 11.33 25.74
C SER A 428 14.46 11.69 24.25
N ASN A 429 15.69 11.60 23.72
CA ASN A 429 16.01 11.83 22.29
C ASN A 429 15.40 10.80 21.32
N GLN A 430 14.46 9.98 21.77
CA GLN A 430 13.92 8.83 21.07
C GLN A 430 12.61 9.21 20.38
N VAL A 431 12.63 9.25 19.04
CA VAL A 431 11.45 9.50 18.20
C VAL A 431 11.09 8.18 17.50
N TYR A 432 9.85 7.71 17.70
CA TYR A 432 9.34 6.48 17.11
C TYR A 432 8.36 6.74 15.97
N ASN A 433 8.30 5.85 14.99
CA ASN A 433 7.46 6.01 13.82
C ASN A 433 5.96 5.90 14.14
N TYR A 434 5.16 6.79 13.57
CA TYR A 434 3.72 6.84 13.85
C TYR A 434 2.95 5.66 13.21
N GLN A 435 2.20 4.96 14.07
CA GLN A 435 1.22 3.95 13.69
C GLN A 435 -0.17 4.32 14.25
N PRO A 436 -1.26 4.15 13.47
CA PRO A 436 -2.61 4.42 13.96
C PRO A 436 -3.04 3.41 15.04
N CYS A 437 -3.48 3.91 16.19
CA CYS A 437 -4.08 3.07 17.23
C CYS A 437 -5.52 2.62 16.89
N ASP A 438 -5.83 1.37 17.24
CA ASP A 438 -7.16 0.76 17.19
C ASP A 438 -7.37 -0.07 18.47
N HIS A 439 -8.17 0.47 19.37
CA HIS A 439 -8.55 -0.15 20.64
C HIS A 439 -10.02 0.19 20.92
N PRO A 440 -10.98 -0.61 20.40
CA PRO A 440 -12.40 -0.32 20.56
C PRO A 440 -12.78 -0.24 22.04
N ASP A 441 -13.71 0.66 22.36
CA ASP A 441 -14.29 0.90 23.69
C ASP A 441 -13.32 1.35 24.81
N HIS A 442 -12.02 1.48 24.50
CA HIS A 442 -11.00 2.02 25.42
C HIS A 442 -10.49 3.42 24.98
N PRO A 443 -10.23 4.35 25.93
CA PRO A 443 -9.65 5.66 25.63
C PRO A 443 -8.16 5.58 25.30
N CYS A 444 -7.58 6.63 24.72
CA CYS A 444 -6.12 6.73 24.59
C CYS A 444 -5.48 7.14 25.93
N ASP A 445 -5.23 6.15 26.80
CA ASP A 445 -4.47 6.31 28.03
C ASP A 445 -3.01 5.80 27.86
N SER A 446 -2.32 5.51 28.96
CA SER A 446 -0.94 4.98 28.97
C SER A 446 -0.75 3.64 28.28
N SER A 447 -1.83 2.89 28.00
CA SER A 447 -1.79 1.64 27.22
C SER A 447 -1.91 1.85 25.71
N CYS A 448 -2.23 3.07 25.26
CA CYS A 448 -2.38 3.39 23.85
C CYS A 448 -1.01 3.43 23.15
N PRO A 449 -0.81 2.70 22.02
CA PRO A 449 0.46 2.70 21.29
C PRO A 449 0.97 4.10 20.91
N CYS A 450 0.06 5.04 20.59
CA CYS A 450 0.45 6.43 20.32
C CYS A 450 1.04 7.11 21.57
N VAL A 451 0.39 6.96 22.74
CA VAL A 451 0.85 7.56 24.00
C VAL A 451 2.16 6.91 24.48
N MET A 452 2.28 5.58 24.37
CA MET A 452 3.50 4.83 24.69
C MET A 452 4.70 5.28 23.85
N THR A 453 4.48 5.58 22.56
CA THR A 453 5.51 6.08 21.64
C THR A 453 5.68 7.61 21.67
N GLN A 454 5.05 8.30 22.63
CA GLN A 454 5.01 9.77 22.77
C GLN A 454 4.50 10.51 21.51
N ASN A 455 3.73 9.82 20.67
CA ASN A 455 3.13 10.34 19.44
C ASN A 455 1.70 10.85 19.68
N PHE A 456 1.33 11.93 18.99
CA PHE A 456 -0.06 12.36 18.90
C PHE A 456 -0.90 11.35 18.10
N CYS A 457 -2.18 11.23 18.42
CA CYS A 457 -3.15 10.50 17.60
C CYS A 457 -3.53 11.33 16.36
N GLU A 458 -3.35 10.77 15.17
CA GLU A 458 -3.70 11.44 13.91
C GLU A 458 -5.13 11.10 13.46
N LYS A 459 -5.60 11.78 12.40
CA LYS A 459 -6.86 11.48 11.68
C LYS A 459 -7.02 10.02 11.22
N PHE A 460 -5.96 9.21 11.25
CA PHE A 460 -5.99 7.78 10.91
C PHE A 460 -6.27 6.87 12.10
N CYS A 461 -6.06 7.32 13.35
CA CYS A 461 -6.40 6.56 14.56
C CYS A 461 -7.90 6.33 14.66
N LEU A 462 -8.31 5.19 15.22
CA LEU A 462 -9.72 4.80 15.39
C LEU A 462 -10.30 5.09 16.79
N CYS A 463 -9.49 5.65 17.68
CA CYS A 463 -9.93 6.23 18.94
C CYS A 463 -10.96 7.38 18.74
N ASP A 464 -11.63 7.79 19.81
CA ASP A 464 -12.74 8.75 19.71
C ASP A 464 -12.33 10.10 19.10
N HIS A 465 -13.27 10.79 18.45
CA HIS A 465 -13.05 12.11 17.83
C HIS A 465 -12.71 13.19 18.86
N GLU A 466 -13.16 13.04 20.11
CA GLU A 466 -12.84 13.92 21.24
C GLU A 466 -11.61 13.44 22.05
N CYS A 467 -10.84 12.47 21.53
CA CYS A 467 -9.61 12.00 22.17
C CYS A 467 -8.61 13.15 22.42
N GLN A 468 -8.17 13.29 23.68
CA GLN A 468 -7.30 14.39 24.12
C GLN A 468 -5.88 14.32 23.54
N ASN A 469 -5.41 13.12 23.15
CA ASN A 469 -4.11 12.95 22.49
C ASN A 469 -4.14 13.28 20.99
N ARG A 470 -5.29 13.68 20.42
CA ARG A 470 -5.37 14.03 18.99
C ARG A 470 -4.73 15.38 18.71
N PHE A 471 -3.89 15.46 17.68
CA PHE A 471 -3.34 16.74 17.25
C PHE A 471 -4.46 17.61 16.64
N PRO A 472 -4.71 18.84 17.13
CA PRO A 472 -5.89 19.63 16.76
C PRO A 472 -5.74 20.45 15.46
N GLY A 473 -4.56 20.46 14.84
CA GLY A 473 -4.23 21.38 13.74
C GLY A 473 -4.01 22.83 14.21
N CYS A 474 -3.89 23.76 13.27
CA CYS A 474 -3.77 25.20 13.55
C CYS A 474 -4.99 26.01 13.08
N ARG A 475 -5.18 27.19 13.69
CA ARG A 475 -6.17 28.21 13.31
C ARG A 475 -5.53 29.50 12.81
N CYS A 476 -4.32 29.39 12.26
CA CYS A 476 -3.57 30.52 11.71
C CYS A 476 -4.25 31.05 10.45
N LYS A 477 -4.03 32.33 10.11
CA LYS A 477 -4.58 32.96 8.89
C LYS A 477 -3.72 32.75 7.64
N THR A 478 -2.39 32.63 7.80
CA THR A 478 -1.43 32.52 6.70
C THR A 478 -0.05 32.09 7.23
N GLN A 479 0.90 31.81 6.33
CA GLN A 479 2.32 31.52 6.53
C GLN A 479 2.68 30.29 7.37
N CYS A 480 2.25 30.21 8.63
CA CYS A 480 2.53 29.07 9.54
C CYS A 480 4.03 28.73 9.72
N ASN A 481 4.95 29.69 9.53
CA ASN A 481 6.40 29.48 9.54
C ASN A 481 7.09 30.00 10.83
N THR A 482 6.31 30.29 11.89
CA THR A 482 6.82 30.80 13.17
C THR A 482 6.29 29.97 14.34
N LYS A 483 6.92 30.10 15.52
CA LYS A 483 6.49 29.44 16.77
C LYS A 483 5.06 29.78 17.24
N GLN A 484 4.41 30.79 16.64
CA GLN A 484 2.99 31.09 16.88
C GLN A 484 2.04 30.03 16.28
N CYS A 485 2.51 29.27 15.28
CA CYS A 485 1.75 28.16 14.72
C CYS A 485 2.03 26.87 15.52
N PRO A 486 1.01 26.20 16.08
CA PRO A 486 1.22 24.97 16.85
C PRO A 486 1.80 23.85 15.99
N CYS A 487 1.48 23.77 14.69
CA CYS A 487 2.08 22.79 13.77
C CYS A 487 3.59 23.01 13.65
N TYR A 488 4.02 24.25 13.38
CA TYR A 488 5.43 24.58 13.20
C TYR A 488 6.24 24.41 14.48
N LEU A 489 5.67 24.81 15.62
CA LEU A 489 6.26 24.58 16.94
C LEU A 489 6.44 23.08 17.20
N ALA A 490 5.41 22.26 16.91
CA ALA A 490 5.42 20.81 17.01
C ALA A 490 6.32 20.09 15.99
N VAL A 491 7.05 20.81 15.12
CA VAL A 491 7.87 20.20 14.06
C VAL A 491 7.02 19.36 13.09
N ARG A 492 5.82 19.87 12.77
CA ARG A 492 4.84 19.25 11.88
C ARG A 492 4.49 20.18 10.72
N GLU A 493 4.22 19.62 9.54
CA GLU A 493 3.49 20.35 8.51
C GLU A 493 1.99 20.50 8.87
N CYS A 494 1.34 21.48 8.26
CA CYS A 494 -0.09 21.74 8.44
C CYS A 494 -0.92 20.68 7.71
N ASP A 495 -1.53 19.78 8.48
CA ASP A 495 -2.47 18.78 7.99
C ASP A 495 -3.64 19.45 7.24
N PRO A 496 -3.92 19.08 5.97
CA PRO A 496 -4.94 19.72 5.15
C PRO A 496 -6.38 19.37 5.52
N ASP A 497 -6.61 18.31 6.31
CA ASP A 497 -7.95 17.93 6.81
C ASP A 497 -8.28 18.64 8.15
N LEU A 498 -7.29 19.28 8.79
CA LEU A 498 -7.43 19.95 10.09
C LEU A 498 -7.17 21.47 10.01
N CYS A 499 -6.19 21.91 9.22
CA CYS A 499 -5.70 23.29 9.18
C CYS A 499 -6.46 24.14 8.15
N MET A 500 -7.79 24.14 8.25
CA MET A 500 -8.73 24.69 7.26
C MET A 500 -8.69 26.22 7.10
N THR A 501 -7.93 26.97 7.91
CA THR A 501 -7.92 28.45 7.90
C THR A 501 -6.63 29.07 7.38
N CYS A 502 -5.56 28.29 7.23
CA CYS A 502 -4.22 28.83 6.97
C CYS A 502 -3.77 28.74 5.51
N GLY A 503 -4.57 28.14 4.64
CA GLY A 503 -4.23 27.82 3.25
C GLY A 503 -3.83 26.37 2.98
N ALA A 504 -3.62 25.54 4.00
CA ALA A 504 -3.10 24.18 3.81
C ALA A 504 -4.04 23.27 2.99
N ALA A 505 -5.35 23.50 3.11
CA ALA A 505 -6.42 22.78 2.41
C ALA A 505 -6.75 23.33 1.01
N ASP A 506 -6.25 24.53 0.67
CA ASP A 506 -6.78 25.33 -0.44
C ASP A 506 -5.93 25.22 -1.73
N HIS A 507 -6.56 25.43 -2.89
CA HIS A 507 -5.90 25.57 -4.20
C HIS A 507 -4.81 24.53 -4.50
N TRP A 508 -5.19 23.26 -4.65
CA TRP A 508 -4.26 22.15 -4.87
C TRP A 508 -3.38 22.29 -6.13
N ASP A 509 -3.92 22.87 -7.19
CA ASP A 509 -3.20 23.11 -8.46
C ASP A 509 -2.23 24.30 -8.40
N SER A 510 -2.35 25.15 -7.38
CA SER A 510 -1.50 26.33 -7.22
C SER A 510 -0.25 26.03 -6.39
N LYS A 511 0.92 26.40 -6.94
CA LYS A 511 2.17 26.48 -6.17
C LYS A 511 2.18 27.67 -5.19
N GLY A 512 1.34 28.68 -5.44
CA GLY A 512 1.21 29.88 -4.63
C GLY A 512 0.22 29.70 -3.48
N VAL A 513 0.64 29.01 -2.42
CA VAL A 513 -0.17 28.80 -1.21
C VAL A 513 0.16 29.84 -0.13
N SER A 514 -0.85 30.28 0.63
CA SER A 514 -0.68 31.19 1.77
C SER A 514 0.03 30.53 2.95
N CYS A 515 -0.28 29.26 3.25
CA CYS A 515 0.52 28.42 4.14
C CYS A 515 1.89 28.12 3.51
N LYS A 516 2.98 28.31 4.27
CA LYS A 516 4.35 27.94 3.89
C LYS A 516 4.84 26.66 4.58
N ASN A 517 4.03 26.11 5.49
CA ASN A 517 4.30 24.90 6.27
C ASN A 517 3.51 23.70 5.72
N CYS A 518 3.50 23.54 4.40
CA CYS A 518 2.88 22.42 3.67
C CYS A 518 3.64 22.15 2.36
N SER A 519 4.94 22.39 2.38
CA SER A 519 5.83 22.38 1.21
C SER A 519 6.31 20.98 0.88
N ILE A 520 6.56 20.13 1.90
CA ILE A 520 6.94 18.72 1.73
C ILE A 520 5.75 17.93 1.20
N GLN A 521 4.56 18.03 1.83
CA GLN A 521 3.37 17.29 1.39
C GLN A 521 2.90 17.64 -0.02
N ARG A 522 3.13 18.88 -0.48
CA ARG A 522 2.82 19.33 -1.86
C ARG A 522 4.01 19.18 -2.82
N GLY A 523 5.18 18.75 -2.35
CA GLY A 523 6.38 18.62 -3.18
C GLY A 523 6.88 19.93 -3.81
N LEU A 524 6.68 21.08 -3.13
CA LEU A 524 7.04 22.44 -3.57
C LEU A 524 8.55 22.71 -3.49
N LYS A 525 9.35 21.78 -4.01
CA LYS A 525 10.81 21.88 -4.08
C LYS A 525 11.26 22.94 -5.09
N LYS A 526 12.39 23.57 -4.79
CA LYS A 526 13.15 24.48 -5.64
C LYS A 526 13.79 23.73 -6.80
N HIS A 527 14.11 24.46 -7.86
CA HIS A 527 14.76 23.83 -9.02
C HIS A 527 16.27 23.65 -8.80
N LEU A 528 16.71 22.40 -8.72
CA LEU A 528 18.11 22.02 -8.53
C LEU A 528 18.82 21.62 -9.83
N LEU A 529 20.07 22.02 -9.94
CA LEU A 529 21.03 21.66 -10.99
C LEU A 529 22.04 20.64 -10.44
N LEU A 530 22.72 19.93 -11.34
CA LEU A 530 23.74 18.94 -11.03
C LEU A 530 24.97 19.29 -11.87
N ALA A 531 26.13 19.40 -11.24
CA ALA A 531 27.42 19.66 -11.88
C ALA A 531 28.53 19.02 -11.01
N PRO A 532 29.78 18.90 -11.48
CA PRO A 532 30.90 18.58 -10.61
C PRO A 532 30.93 19.53 -9.40
N SER A 533 31.23 19.01 -8.22
CA SER A 533 31.39 19.82 -6.99
C SER A 533 32.72 20.57 -7.03
N ASP A 534 32.77 21.74 -6.40
CA ASP A 534 34.03 22.46 -6.15
C ASP A 534 34.87 21.78 -5.04
N VAL A 535 34.30 20.82 -4.29
CA VAL A 535 34.95 20.04 -3.23
C VAL A 535 35.33 18.64 -3.72
N ALA A 536 34.33 17.78 -4.00
CA ALA A 536 34.55 16.40 -4.41
C ALA A 536 33.37 15.81 -5.18
N GLY A 537 33.65 15.09 -6.28
CA GLY A 537 32.64 14.33 -7.02
C GLY A 537 31.55 15.20 -7.65
N TRP A 538 30.29 14.88 -7.35
CA TRP A 538 29.11 15.60 -7.87
C TRP A 538 28.51 16.52 -6.79
N GLY A 539 28.19 17.75 -7.17
CA GLY A 539 27.52 18.74 -6.32
C GLY A 539 26.14 19.11 -6.87
N THR A 540 25.24 19.59 -6.01
CA THR A 540 23.95 20.16 -6.43
C THR A 540 23.86 21.65 -6.17
N PHE A 541 23.41 22.38 -7.19
CA PHE A 541 23.46 23.83 -7.25
C PHE A 541 22.04 24.39 -7.41
N ILE A 542 21.74 25.54 -6.82
CA ILE A 542 20.38 26.09 -6.83
C ILE A 542 20.13 27.03 -8.02
N LYS A 543 19.04 26.81 -8.78
CA LYS A 543 18.74 27.62 -9.98
C LYS A 543 18.18 29.01 -9.65
N GLU A 544 17.59 29.19 -8.48
CA GLU A 544 16.89 30.42 -8.06
C GLU A 544 17.33 30.82 -6.64
N PRO A 545 17.39 32.12 -6.30
CA PRO A 545 17.77 32.55 -4.97
C PRO A 545 16.72 32.14 -3.93
N VAL A 546 17.16 31.83 -2.71
CA VAL A 546 16.34 31.29 -1.63
C VAL A 546 16.61 32.03 -0.32
N GLN A 547 15.55 32.32 0.43
CA GLN A 547 15.63 33.04 1.70
C GLN A 547 15.97 32.13 2.87
N LYS A 548 16.49 32.71 3.97
CA LYS A 548 16.77 31.95 5.20
C LYS A 548 15.50 31.25 5.73
N ASN A 549 15.67 29.99 6.13
CA ASN A 549 14.65 29.03 6.58
C ASN A 549 13.60 28.64 5.51
N GLU A 550 13.78 29.02 4.25
CA GLU A 550 12.92 28.58 3.16
C GLU A 550 13.23 27.12 2.76
N PHE A 551 12.19 26.40 2.34
CA PHE A 551 12.29 25.00 1.92
C PHE A 551 12.96 24.88 0.55
N ILE A 552 13.93 23.97 0.43
CA ILE A 552 14.67 23.70 -0.81
C ILE A 552 14.14 22.40 -1.44
N SER A 553 14.25 21.28 -0.74
CA SER A 553 13.77 19.97 -1.20
C SER A 553 13.57 19.04 -0.02
N GLU A 554 12.73 18.02 -0.20
CA GLU A 554 12.77 16.82 0.64
C GLU A 554 14.02 16.01 0.28
N TYR A 555 14.66 15.37 1.25
CA TYR A 555 15.69 14.34 1.01
C TYR A 555 14.98 12.99 0.86
N CYS A 556 14.87 12.51 -0.38
CA CYS A 556 14.16 11.26 -0.70
C CYS A 556 15.15 10.11 -0.87
N GLY A 557 14.80 8.95 -0.31
CA GLY A 557 15.53 7.69 -0.51
C GLY A 557 14.61 6.46 -0.41
N GLU A 558 15.23 5.30 -0.30
CA GLU A 558 14.59 4.08 0.19
C GLU A 558 14.39 4.18 1.71
N LEU A 559 13.27 3.68 2.24
CA LEU A 559 13.03 3.61 3.69
C LEU A 559 13.32 2.18 4.16
N ILE A 560 14.34 2.02 5.00
CA ILE A 560 14.87 0.74 5.49
C ILE A 560 14.90 0.71 7.02
N SER A 561 14.98 -0.47 7.64
CA SER A 561 15.18 -0.61 9.09
C SER A 561 16.57 -0.10 9.53
N GLN A 562 16.80 0.01 10.84
CA GLN A 562 18.15 0.25 11.37
C GLN A 562 19.09 -0.94 11.04
N ASP A 563 18.64 -2.17 11.23
CA ASP A 563 19.44 -3.39 10.98
C ASP A 563 19.89 -3.49 9.50
N GLU A 564 19.00 -3.19 8.55
CA GLU A 564 19.32 -3.11 7.12
C GLU A 564 20.24 -1.92 6.80
N ALA A 565 20.12 -0.80 7.53
CA ALA A 565 21.01 0.34 7.39
C ALA A 565 22.42 0.02 7.89
N ASP A 566 22.57 -0.72 8.99
CA ASP A 566 23.88 -1.16 9.52
C ASP A 566 24.54 -2.20 8.60
N ARG A 567 23.76 -3.14 8.04
CA ARG A 567 24.23 -4.06 6.98
C ARG A 567 24.76 -3.30 5.75
N ARG A 568 24.00 -2.33 5.24
CA ARG A 568 24.43 -1.48 4.10
C ARG A 568 25.60 -0.58 4.47
N GLY A 569 25.61 -0.04 5.68
CA GLY A 569 26.62 0.88 6.22
C GLY A 569 28.02 0.31 6.11
N ARG A 570 28.26 -0.92 6.57
CA ARG A 570 29.57 -1.59 6.45
C ARG A 570 30.12 -1.64 5.02
N ILE A 571 29.25 -1.87 4.04
CA ILE A 571 29.64 -1.87 2.62
C ILE A 571 29.98 -0.43 2.18
N TYR A 572 29.16 0.55 2.58
CA TYR A 572 29.33 1.97 2.23
C TYR A 572 30.58 2.60 2.87
N ASP A 573 30.93 2.19 4.08
CA ASP A 573 32.10 2.66 4.82
C ASP A 573 33.42 2.20 4.19
N LYS A 574 33.39 1.08 3.47
CA LYS A 574 34.51 0.51 2.70
C LYS A 574 34.64 1.18 1.32
N TYR A 575 33.52 1.49 0.65
CA TYR A 575 33.49 2.32 -0.56
C TYR A 575 33.66 3.84 -0.30
N MET A 576 33.80 4.23 0.96
CA MET A 576 33.94 5.61 1.44
C MET A 576 32.79 6.56 1.02
N SER A 577 31.58 6.04 0.81
CA SER A 577 30.45 6.82 0.34
C SER A 577 29.12 6.29 0.88
N SER A 578 28.53 7.02 1.82
CA SER A 578 27.24 6.69 2.43
C SER A 578 26.21 7.79 2.12
N PHE A 579 25.00 7.36 1.74
CA PHE A 579 23.82 8.22 1.58
C PHE A 579 22.70 7.84 2.58
N LEU A 580 23.08 7.27 3.72
CA LEU A 580 22.18 6.94 4.82
C LEU A 580 21.87 8.21 5.65
N PHE A 581 20.59 8.50 5.85
CA PHE A 581 20.12 9.59 6.70
C PHE A 581 19.13 9.05 7.74
N ASN A 582 19.51 9.05 9.01
CA ASN A 582 18.67 8.52 10.09
C ASN A 582 17.39 9.37 10.26
N LEU A 583 16.22 8.73 10.22
CA LEU A 583 14.92 9.40 10.18
C LEU A 583 14.22 9.40 11.54
N ASN A 584 14.19 8.23 12.20
CA ASN A 584 13.63 7.98 13.52
C ASN A 584 14.18 6.63 14.04
N ASN A 585 13.89 6.26 15.28
CA ASN A 585 14.43 5.03 15.89
C ASN A 585 14.17 3.75 15.09
N ASP A 586 13.10 3.70 14.29
CA ASP A 586 12.66 2.49 13.61
C ASP A 586 13.19 2.41 12.16
N PHE A 587 13.54 3.56 11.54
CA PHE A 587 13.85 3.64 10.12
C PHE A 587 14.94 4.65 9.75
N VAL A 588 15.68 4.32 8.69
CA VAL A 588 16.69 5.15 8.01
C VAL A 588 16.25 5.41 6.57
N VAL A 589 16.59 6.57 6.02
CA VAL A 589 16.41 6.90 4.60
C VAL A 589 17.73 6.69 3.86
N ASP A 590 17.79 5.68 3.01
CA ASP A 590 18.94 5.37 2.15
C ASP A 590 18.74 5.94 0.75
N ALA A 591 19.43 7.04 0.42
CA ALA A 591 19.36 7.59 -0.93
C ALA A 591 20.28 6.88 -1.95
N THR A 592 21.05 5.85 -1.54
CA THR A 592 22.13 5.25 -2.35
C THR A 592 21.62 4.64 -3.65
N ARG A 593 20.66 3.71 -3.56
CA ARG A 593 20.10 2.98 -4.72
C ARG A 593 19.02 3.78 -5.47
N LYS A 594 18.22 4.58 -4.75
CA LYS A 594 17.15 5.43 -5.29
C LYS A 594 17.08 6.72 -4.48
N GLY A 595 16.86 7.85 -5.15
CA GLY A 595 16.72 9.13 -4.46
C GLY A 595 16.39 10.28 -5.39
N ASN A 596 16.51 11.51 -4.90
CA ASN A 596 16.27 12.72 -5.68
C ASN A 596 17.49 13.66 -5.68
N LYS A 597 17.44 14.74 -6.47
CA LYS A 597 18.60 15.62 -6.75
C LYS A 597 19.34 16.16 -5.51
N ILE A 598 18.66 16.35 -4.38
CA ILE A 598 19.31 16.88 -3.17
C ILE A 598 20.26 15.86 -2.49
N ARG A 599 20.28 14.58 -2.93
CA ARG A 599 21.29 13.60 -2.48
C ARG A 599 22.73 13.95 -2.83
N PHE A 600 22.92 14.88 -3.77
CA PHE A 600 24.23 15.41 -4.20
C PHE A 600 24.57 16.75 -3.51
N ALA A 601 23.85 17.15 -2.46
CA ALA A 601 24.27 18.26 -1.61
C ALA A 601 25.33 17.74 -0.64
N ASN A 602 26.56 18.23 -0.76
CA ASN A 602 27.73 17.66 -0.07
C ASN A 602 27.78 18.02 1.42
N HIS A 603 28.68 17.34 2.13
CA HIS A 603 29.01 17.69 3.50
C HIS A 603 29.82 18.99 3.57
N SER A 604 29.59 19.79 4.62
CA SER A 604 30.48 20.87 5.07
C SER A 604 30.25 21.10 6.57
N VAL A 605 31.28 21.50 7.32
CA VAL A 605 31.13 21.93 8.72
C VAL A 605 30.50 23.33 8.84
N ASN A 606 30.61 24.14 7.78
CA ASN A 606 30.05 25.49 7.66
C ASN A 606 28.93 25.58 6.60
N PRO A 607 27.88 24.73 6.67
CA PRO A 607 26.95 24.54 5.57
C PRO A 607 26.05 25.76 5.35
N ASN A 608 25.58 25.94 4.11
CA ASN A 608 24.55 26.92 3.76
C ASN A 608 23.12 26.39 3.93
N CYS A 609 22.92 25.08 4.09
CA CYS A 609 21.64 24.41 4.36
C CYS A 609 21.62 23.71 5.73
N TYR A 610 20.42 23.31 6.17
CA TYR A 610 20.24 22.37 7.29
C TYR A 610 19.11 21.39 6.97
N ALA A 611 19.26 20.16 7.46
CA ALA A 611 18.21 19.14 7.44
C ALA A 611 17.34 19.23 8.69
N LYS A 612 16.05 18.93 8.54
CA LYS A 612 15.08 18.83 9.63
C LYS A 612 14.09 17.71 9.31
N VAL A 613 14.01 16.70 10.17
CA VAL A 613 12.91 15.73 10.15
C VAL A 613 11.63 16.46 10.57
N VAL A 614 10.57 16.30 9.79
CA VAL A 614 9.25 16.90 10.01
C VAL A 614 8.21 15.80 9.94
N MET A 615 7.22 15.83 10.84
CA MET A 615 6.06 14.94 10.78
C MET A 615 5.01 15.51 9.82
N VAL A 616 4.69 14.74 8.77
CA VAL A 616 3.89 15.16 7.62
C VAL A 616 2.76 14.14 7.39
N ASN A 617 1.54 14.45 7.83
CA ASN A 617 0.37 13.55 7.72
C ASN A 617 0.63 12.12 8.24
N GLY A 618 1.34 11.99 9.38
CA GLY A 618 1.69 10.69 9.98
C GLY A 618 2.99 10.07 9.46
N ASP A 619 3.62 10.65 8.43
CA ASP A 619 4.90 10.19 7.89
C ASP A 619 6.04 11.10 8.36
N HIS A 620 7.13 10.53 8.89
CA HIS A 620 8.37 11.29 9.10
C HIS A 620 9.06 11.54 7.74
N ARG A 621 9.43 12.80 7.46
CA ARG A 621 10.07 13.18 6.19
C ARG A 621 11.19 14.20 6.44
N ILE A 622 12.32 14.04 5.75
CA ILE A 622 13.48 14.94 5.89
C ILE A 622 13.30 16.13 4.94
N GLY A 623 13.11 17.33 5.48
CA GLY A 623 13.17 18.57 4.71
C GLY A 623 14.54 19.21 4.79
N ILE A 624 15.08 19.65 3.65
CA ILE A 624 16.29 20.47 3.52
C ILE A 624 15.86 21.94 3.37
N PHE A 625 16.40 22.79 4.22
CA PHE A 625 16.06 24.22 4.33
C PHE A 625 17.33 25.08 4.29
N ALA A 626 17.23 26.32 3.83
CA ALA A 626 18.36 27.24 3.78
C ALA A 626 18.72 27.78 5.18
N LYS A 627 19.98 27.67 5.62
CA LYS A 627 20.51 28.18 6.90
C LYS A 627 20.77 29.69 6.87
N ARG A 628 21.11 30.21 5.69
CA ARG A 628 21.25 31.63 5.34
C ARG A 628 20.46 31.95 4.06
N ALA A 629 20.53 33.19 3.58
CA ALA A 629 20.14 33.46 2.20
C ALA A 629 21.16 32.80 1.24
N ILE A 630 20.66 32.25 0.14
CA ILE A 630 21.45 31.56 -0.89
C ILE A 630 21.17 32.22 -2.24
N LEU A 631 22.21 32.58 -2.96
CA LEU A 631 22.17 33.19 -4.28
C LEU A 631 21.98 32.14 -5.38
N GLN A 632 21.56 32.61 -6.56
CA GLN A 632 21.48 31.76 -7.75
C GLN A 632 22.87 31.21 -8.12
N GLY A 633 22.95 29.90 -8.34
CA GLY A 633 24.17 29.22 -8.76
C GLY A 633 25.08 28.74 -7.62
N GLU A 634 24.78 29.01 -6.35
CA GLU A 634 25.56 28.44 -5.24
C GLU A 634 25.38 26.90 -5.14
N GLU A 635 26.46 26.18 -4.84
CA GLU A 635 26.43 24.77 -4.41
C GLU A 635 25.76 24.66 -3.03
N LEU A 636 25.00 23.59 -2.81
CA LEU A 636 24.29 23.35 -1.56
C LEU A 636 25.03 22.33 -0.70
N PHE A 637 25.29 22.71 0.56
CA PHE A 637 25.94 21.86 1.55
C PHE A 637 25.09 21.76 2.82
N PHE A 638 25.09 20.61 3.47
CA PHE A 638 24.51 20.44 4.81
C PHE A 638 25.43 19.64 5.73
N ASP A 639 25.31 19.85 7.03
CA ASP A 639 26.06 19.09 8.03
C ASP A 639 25.46 17.67 8.14
N TYR A 640 26.30 16.66 7.91
CA TYR A 640 25.93 15.24 7.93
C TYR A 640 25.96 14.67 9.36
N ARG A 641 26.55 15.40 10.32
CA ARG A 641 26.75 14.99 11.71
C ARG A 641 27.50 13.66 11.87
N TYR A 642 28.50 13.45 11.02
CA TYR A 642 29.48 12.37 11.21
C TYR A 642 30.00 12.34 12.65
N SER A 643 30.27 11.15 13.19
CA SER A 643 30.99 11.07 14.47
C SER A 643 32.39 11.68 14.31
N GLN A 644 33.05 12.03 15.41
CA GLN A 644 34.41 12.58 15.34
C GLN A 644 35.42 11.61 14.70
N ALA A 645 35.18 10.31 14.74
CA ALA A 645 35.99 9.31 14.06
C ALA A 645 35.74 9.31 12.55
N ASP A 646 34.47 9.36 12.12
CA ASP A 646 34.09 9.30 10.70
C ASP A 646 34.41 10.61 9.97
N ALA A 647 34.25 11.75 10.65
CA ALA A 647 34.60 13.06 10.08
C ALA A 647 36.07 13.14 9.66
N LEU A 648 36.98 12.51 10.43
CA LEU A 648 38.41 12.42 10.09
C LEU A 648 38.70 11.52 8.88
N LYS A 649 37.79 10.59 8.55
CA LYS A 649 37.91 9.62 7.45
C LYS A 649 37.29 10.15 6.15
N TYR A 650 36.22 10.94 6.25
CA TYR A 650 35.41 11.38 5.10
C TYR A 650 35.55 12.85 4.72
N VAL A 651 36.05 13.72 5.60
CA VAL A 651 36.15 15.18 5.35
C VAL A 651 37.59 15.58 5.06
N GLY A 652 38.09 15.10 3.91
CA GLY A 652 39.29 15.66 3.30
C GLY A 652 38.98 17.01 2.63
N ILE A 653 39.83 18.02 2.85
CA ILE A 653 39.80 19.33 2.15
C ILE A 653 38.72 20.34 2.64
N GLU A 654 38.69 20.65 3.94
CA GLU A 654 38.19 21.95 4.46
C GLU A 654 39.26 22.68 5.33
N ARG A 655 40.57 22.41 5.13
CA ARG A 655 41.65 22.90 6.01
C ARG A 655 42.61 23.98 5.43
N GLU A 656 42.41 24.46 4.21
CA GLU A 656 43.40 25.35 3.55
C GLU A 656 42.85 26.70 3.06
N VAL A 657 41.66 27.15 3.53
CA VAL A 657 41.07 28.44 3.08
C VAL A 657 41.22 29.58 4.11
N ASP A 658 41.42 29.29 5.39
CA ASP A 658 41.54 30.30 6.47
C ASP A 658 43.02 30.67 6.83
N VAL A 659 43.98 30.35 5.96
CA VAL A 659 45.40 30.73 6.14
C VAL A 659 46.02 31.24 4.83
N ILE A 660 45.74 32.51 4.50
CA ILE A 660 46.58 33.46 3.71
C ILE A 660 46.11 34.89 4.03
#